data_AF-A0A451A8Q5-F1
#
_entry.id   AF-A0A451A8Q5-F1
#
_cell.length_a   1.000
_cell.length_b   1.000
_cell.length_c   1.000
_cell.angle_alpha   90.00
_cell.angle_beta   90.00
_cell.angle_gamma   90.00
#
_symmetry.space_group_name_H-M   'P 1'
#
loop_
_entity.id
_entity.type
_entity.pdbx_description
1 polymer ?
#
loop_
_entity_poly.entity_id
_entity_poly.type
_entity_poly.pdbx_seq_one_letter_code
_entity_poly.pdbx_strand_id
1 'polypeptide(L)'
;MNTETYDIFGYEILLLSHPDVWAPYSAVEMMTFLAEVGHLRGLENLRVLDMATGSGIVGILCALLGARAITLSDYSRSSVEQASRNARLNGPDARCVVSDRFDGFRKGRDEYDLIISNPSVQPWLHTNTRNTQERTDVAHWNEAGKNGRLVLDALIEESDSYLSANSALITSCSTRHGHRETIRLMNKYWKGNWEVLYAAEHACNPDYHEPYLPTWQALQAEDGDLRVYRIDTRQRRFAPWTAPDGTPIILTSDKIEGRKVPVRFIKTEQGWQITDTEDNILREVSEHHPDVPGPAIDNRWYYTYYLIRARKRLETDALGTLPIPSDVYYGIHTERARRNFAISRETIGHWRPYISSLAKVKKAAALANADIGAIPKPIAEAIGAAADEVAAGRIDARHFPICIIQGGGGTSTNMNLNEVLANRANEILTGRKGYDAVHPNDHANFGQSTSDVIVTGLKLALYLEIIDLINALQILEAVLSEKTEEYKDVVKVSRTCLKDALPITLGQQFGAYLAAIERNIRLLKEYAYECLDVPLGGTVVGTGLGVGAGYLERVYPHLVEATGLAVRRNENFFDALQNGDQFVGISGALKSTATLLSKMATDLRILSSDNTEMTLPAVQAGSSFMPGKVNPVLPELINQVVYLVCGNDVTVAMAVEGGELNLNVWSAILSKSLFESCRTMTEAVPILAQRCIDGIVIDKALCRKQAENSLSISSVIATVFGYRTGAKVAKLAEKENLSIDEATVRLDILPRSMVNELLDPMTLTDAAKSAEVVRRVMAWRESQENR
;
A
#
# COMPACT_ATOMS: atom_id res chain seq x y z
N MET A 1 -19.76 52.86 -24.79
CA MET A 1 -19.49 51.86 -23.74
C MET A 1 -20.33 52.30 -22.57
N ASN A 2 -21.22 51.44 -22.09
CA ASN A 2 -21.86 51.67 -20.80
C ASN A 2 -20.92 51.13 -19.71
N THR A 3 -21.13 51.53 -18.47
CA THR A 3 -20.44 50.92 -17.32
C THR A 3 -21.47 50.13 -16.53
N GLU A 4 -21.13 48.91 -16.18
CA GLU A 4 -21.93 47.99 -15.37
C GLU A 4 -21.19 47.70 -14.07
N THR A 5 -21.94 47.60 -12.96
CA THR A 5 -21.39 47.29 -11.63
C THR A 5 -21.66 45.84 -11.30
N TYR A 6 -20.62 45.12 -10.86
CA TYR A 6 -20.69 43.73 -10.43
C TYR A 6 -20.21 43.65 -8.98
N ASP A 7 -21.06 43.22 -8.05
CA ASP A 7 -20.62 42.84 -6.70
C ASP A 7 -20.07 41.41 -6.74
N ILE A 8 -18.83 41.23 -6.27
CA ILE A 8 -18.28 39.92 -5.94
C ILE A 8 -17.78 39.97 -4.50
N PHE A 9 -18.44 39.22 -3.61
CA PHE A 9 -18.03 39.05 -2.21
C PHE A 9 -17.88 40.38 -1.44
N GLY A 10 -18.71 41.39 -1.74
CA GLY A 10 -18.67 42.71 -1.12
C GLY A 10 -17.67 43.69 -1.77
N TYR A 11 -17.08 43.32 -2.91
CA TYR A 11 -16.28 44.22 -3.75
C TYR A 11 -17.10 44.65 -4.97
N GLU A 12 -17.46 45.92 -5.04
CA GLU A 12 -18.05 46.52 -6.25
C GLU A 12 -16.98 46.70 -7.33
N ILE A 13 -17.17 46.08 -8.49
CA ILE A 13 -16.28 46.19 -9.65
C ILE A 13 -17.01 46.84 -10.82
N LEU A 14 -16.48 47.96 -11.31
CA LEU A 14 -16.98 48.73 -12.44
C LEU A 14 -16.34 48.24 -13.75
N LEU A 15 -17.13 47.75 -14.69
CA LEU A 15 -16.66 47.21 -15.96
C LEU A 15 -17.33 47.91 -17.15
N LEU A 16 -16.55 48.22 -18.17
CA LEU A 16 -17.05 48.76 -19.44
C LEU A 16 -17.66 47.65 -20.30
N SER A 17 -18.78 47.92 -20.97
CA SER A 17 -19.31 47.06 -22.04
C SER A 17 -18.86 47.50 -23.44
N HIS A 18 -18.59 46.52 -24.29
CA HIS A 18 -18.12 46.60 -25.68
C HIS A 18 -18.83 45.47 -26.47
N PRO A 19 -19.23 45.61 -27.74
CA PRO A 19 -20.14 44.65 -28.43
C PRO A 19 -19.49 43.40 -29.05
N ASP A 20 -18.24 43.52 -29.50
CA ASP A 20 -17.12 42.47 -29.65
C ASP A 20 -15.41 41.38 -27.40
N VAL A 21 -15.48 41.71 -26.07
CA VAL A 21 -14.97 41.11 -24.86
C VAL A 21 -16.21 40.50 -24.22
N TRP A 22 -16.17 39.21 -23.91
CA TRP A 22 -17.34 38.50 -23.42
C TRP A 22 -17.85 39.09 -22.08
N ALA A 23 -19.17 39.12 -21.89
CA ALA A 23 -19.77 39.62 -20.66
C ALA A 23 -19.43 38.69 -19.46
N PRO A 24 -19.04 39.24 -18.30
CA PRO A 24 -18.26 38.51 -17.29
C PRO A 24 -19.05 37.49 -16.46
N TYR A 25 -20.33 37.22 -16.75
CA TYR A 25 -21.25 36.45 -15.88
C TYR A 25 -20.69 35.13 -15.33
N SER A 26 -20.02 34.30 -16.15
CA SER A 26 -19.42 33.04 -15.67
C SER A 26 -18.13 33.24 -14.85
N ALA A 27 -17.41 34.34 -15.08
CA ALA A 27 -16.25 34.72 -14.28
C ALA A 27 -16.69 35.31 -12.92
N VAL A 28 -17.81 36.05 -12.89
CA VAL A 28 -18.49 36.49 -11.65
C VAL A 28 -18.87 35.26 -10.81
N GLU A 29 -19.60 34.30 -11.40
CA GLU A 29 -20.00 33.06 -10.73
C GLU A 29 -18.80 32.27 -10.18
N MET A 30 -17.76 32.07 -11.00
CA MET A 30 -16.51 31.42 -10.59
C MET A 30 -15.85 32.13 -9.40
N MET A 31 -15.73 33.46 -9.45
CA MET A 31 -15.00 34.22 -8.43
C MET A 31 -15.78 34.37 -7.12
N THR A 32 -17.12 34.49 -7.17
CA THR A 32 -17.97 34.44 -5.97
C THR A 32 -17.76 33.13 -5.22
N PHE A 33 -17.85 31.98 -5.89
CA PHE A 33 -17.60 30.68 -5.27
C PHE A 33 -16.17 30.59 -4.67
N LEU A 34 -15.15 31.00 -5.41
CA LEU A 34 -13.75 30.92 -4.96
C LEU A 34 -13.47 31.86 -3.78
N ALA A 35 -14.16 33.00 -3.67
CA ALA A 35 -14.07 33.90 -2.53
C ALA A 35 -14.79 33.33 -1.29
N GLU A 36 -16.05 32.89 -1.44
CA GLU A 36 -16.88 32.34 -0.36
C GLU A 36 -16.24 31.11 0.30
N VAL A 37 -15.78 30.15 -0.51
CA VAL A 37 -15.08 28.93 -0.04
C VAL A 37 -13.64 29.22 0.41
N GLY A 38 -13.18 30.48 0.31
CA GLY A 38 -11.90 30.94 0.84
C GLY A 38 -10.68 30.50 0.04
N HIS A 39 -10.85 30.14 -1.24
CA HIS A 39 -9.75 29.78 -2.14
C HIS A 39 -8.98 30.99 -2.68
N LEU A 40 -9.49 32.22 -2.49
CA LEU A 40 -8.82 33.48 -2.79
C LEU A 40 -8.25 34.19 -1.54
N ARG A 41 -8.01 33.46 -0.45
CA ARG A 41 -7.31 33.97 0.75
C ARG A 41 -5.80 33.78 0.61
N GLY A 42 -5.00 34.69 1.17
CA GLY A 42 -3.53 34.58 1.11
C GLY A 42 -2.91 35.09 -0.19
N LEU A 43 -3.54 36.07 -0.87
CA LEU A 43 -3.03 36.66 -2.11
C LEU A 43 -1.99 37.77 -1.88
N GLU A 44 -1.73 38.14 -0.63
CA GLU A 44 -0.79 39.19 -0.25
C GLU A 44 0.62 38.89 -0.78
N ASN A 45 1.19 39.86 -1.51
CA ASN A 45 2.50 39.79 -2.18
C ASN A 45 2.58 38.92 -3.44
N LEU A 46 1.51 38.22 -3.83
CA LEU A 46 1.51 37.32 -4.99
C LEU A 46 1.46 38.08 -6.34
N ARG A 47 2.09 37.49 -7.37
CA ARG A 47 1.95 37.83 -8.79
C ARG A 47 0.86 36.95 -9.41
N VAL A 48 -0.20 37.56 -9.93
CA VAL A 48 -1.33 36.84 -10.52
C VAL A 48 -1.39 37.06 -12.03
N LEU A 49 -1.67 36.01 -12.79
CA LEU A 49 -2.03 36.08 -14.21
C LEU A 49 -3.51 35.73 -14.37
N ASP A 50 -4.27 36.69 -14.87
CA ASP A 50 -5.59 36.48 -15.46
C ASP A 50 -5.42 36.29 -16.98
N MET A 51 -5.90 35.16 -17.50
CA MET A 51 -5.71 34.76 -18.90
C MET A 51 -7.05 34.39 -19.54
N ALA A 52 -7.34 34.98 -20.71
CA ALA A 52 -8.49 34.70 -21.57
C ALA A 52 -9.89 34.86 -20.93
N THR A 53 -9.99 35.58 -19.82
CA THR A 53 -11.26 35.99 -19.17
C THR A 53 -11.92 37.17 -19.92
N GLY A 54 -11.26 37.77 -20.91
CA GLY A 54 -11.73 38.93 -21.65
C GLY A 54 -11.71 40.23 -20.84
N SER A 55 -12.65 40.37 -19.91
CA SER A 55 -12.95 41.61 -19.16
C SER A 55 -11.88 42.04 -18.15
N GLY A 56 -10.98 41.12 -17.77
CA GLY A 56 -9.99 41.31 -16.70
C GLY A 56 -10.55 41.23 -15.27
N ILE A 57 -11.84 40.91 -15.09
CA ILE A 57 -12.52 40.92 -13.77
C ILE A 57 -11.82 40.03 -12.73
N VAL A 58 -11.31 38.87 -13.15
CA VAL A 58 -10.64 37.89 -12.29
C VAL A 58 -9.36 38.48 -11.72
N GLY A 59 -8.52 39.08 -12.58
CA GLY A 59 -7.29 39.74 -12.14
C GLY A 59 -7.56 40.99 -11.30
N ILE A 60 -8.56 41.80 -11.68
CA ILE A 60 -8.95 43.01 -10.92
C ILE A 60 -9.35 42.64 -9.48
N LEU A 61 -10.21 41.64 -9.29
CA LEU A 61 -10.60 41.18 -7.97
C LEU A 61 -9.42 40.62 -7.17
N CYS A 62 -8.52 39.86 -7.80
CA CYS A 62 -7.30 39.38 -7.14
C CYS A 62 -6.42 40.53 -6.61
N ALA A 63 -6.33 41.67 -7.31
CA ALA A 63 -5.65 42.86 -6.81
C ALA A 63 -6.39 43.55 -5.65
N LEU A 64 -7.72 43.64 -5.72
CA LEU A 64 -8.56 44.16 -4.63
C LEU A 64 -8.48 43.28 -3.36
N LEU A 65 -8.20 41.98 -3.54
CA LEU A 65 -7.90 41.00 -2.49
C LEU A 65 -6.42 40.95 -2.07
N GLY A 66 -5.58 41.89 -2.54
CA GLY A 66 -4.20 42.08 -2.04
C GLY A 66 -3.06 41.53 -2.91
N ALA A 67 -3.34 41.03 -4.12
CA ALA A 67 -2.28 40.64 -5.05
C ALA A 67 -1.36 41.83 -5.40
N ARG A 68 -0.04 41.63 -5.27
CA ARG A 68 0.99 42.67 -5.46
C ARG A 68 1.10 43.16 -6.91
N ALA A 69 0.85 42.28 -7.87
CA ALA A 69 0.91 42.62 -9.28
C ALA A 69 0.01 41.68 -10.08
N ILE A 70 -0.75 42.25 -11.02
CA ILE A 70 -1.62 41.48 -11.92
C ILE A 70 -1.18 41.65 -13.37
N THR A 71 -1.20 40.54 -14.11
CA THR A 71 -1.13 40.53 -15.57
C THR A 71 -2.49 40.12 -16.11
N LEU A 72 -3.00 40.89 -17.07
CA LEU A 72 -4.26 40.61 -17.77
C LEU A 72 -3.90 40.29 -19.23
N SER A 73 -4.25 39.10 -19.71
CA SER A 73 -3.82 38.61 -21.02
C SER A 73 -4.96 37.99 -21.82
N ASP A 74 -5.01 38.28 -23.12
CA ASP A 74 -6.01 37.74 -24.05
C ASP A 74 -5.43 37.69 -25.48
N TYR A 75 -6.06 36.93 -26.37
CA TYR A 75 -5.76 36.95 -27.80
C TYR A 75 -6.36 38.19 -28.47
N SER A 76 -7.56 38.60 -28.05
CA SER A 76 -8.28 39.74 -28.59
C SER A 76 -7.65 41.05 -28.10
N ARG A 77 -7.21 41.90 -29.03
CA ARG A 77 -6.74 43.26 -28.69
C ARG A 77 -7.85 44.06 -27.99
N SER A 78 -9.10 43.92 -28.43
CA SER A 78 -10.26 44.58 -27.80
C SER A 78 -10.42 44.15 -26.34
N SER A 79 -10.24 42.85 -26.03
CA SER A 79 -10.22 42.35 -24.65
C SER A 79 -9.12 42.98 -23.82
N VAL A 80 -7.88 42.95 -24.29
CA VAL A 80 -6.73 43.52 -23.56
C VAL A 80 -6.88 45.04 -23.37
N GLU A 81 -7.43 45.76 -24.35
CA GLU A 81 -7.72 47.19 -24.23
C GLU A 81 -8.86 47.49 -23.26
N GLN A 82 -9.92 46.67 -23.20
CA GLN A 82 -11.00 46.85 -22.25
C GLN A 82 -10.55 46.48 -20.83
N ALA A 83 -9.88 45.34 -20.64
CA ALA A 83 -9.30 44.92 -19.37
C ALA A 83 -8.34 45.98 -18.80
N SER A 84 -7.52 46.61 -19.66
CA SER A 84 -6.66 47.74 -19.28
C SER A 84 -7.41 48.98 -18.80
N ARG A 85 -8.61 49.23 -19.32
CA ARG A 85 -9.48 50.35 -18.90
C ARG A 85 -10.25 49.98 -17.63
N ASN A 86 -10.76 48.76 -17.55
CA ASN A 86 -11.45 48.20 -16.38
C ASN A 86 -10.53 48.20 -15.14
N ALA A 87 -9.26 47.78 -15.25
CA ALA A 87 -8.32 47.84 -14.13
C ALA A 87 -8.14 49.29 -13.62
N ARG A 88 -7.93 50.24 -14.53
CA ARG A 88 -7.82 51.68 -14.20
C ARG A 88 -9.09 52.30 -13.63
N LEU A 89 -10.28 51.77 -13.94
CA LEU A 89 -11.55 52.21 -13.34
C LEU A 89 -11.71 51.75 -11.89
N ASN A 90 -11.10 50.62 -11.52
CA ASN A 90 -11.21 50.04 -10.17
C ASN A 90 -10.01 50.33 -9.27
N GLY A 91 -8.90 50.85 -9.83
CA GLY A 91 -7.71 51.28 -9.10
C GLY A 91 -6.41 50.49 -9.36
N PRO A 92 -6.43 49.15 -9.54
CA PRO A 92 -5.22 48.37 -9.80
C PRO A 92 -4.46 48.80 -11.06
N ASP A 93 -3.13 48.93 -10.96
CA ASP A 93 -2.25 48.91 -12.11
C ASP A 93 -2.08 47.46 -12.61
N ALA A 94 -2.03 47.29 -13.93
CA ALA A 94 -2.14 45.99 -14.57
C ALA A 94 -1.26 45.89 -15.81
N ARG A 95 -0.39 44.87 -15.86
CA ARG A 95 0.35 44.54 -17.07
C ARG A 95 -0.61 43.91 -18.08
N CYS A 96 -0.88 44.60 -19.18
CA CYS A 96 -1.77 44.11 -20.23
C CYS A 96 -0.96 43.46 -21.37
N VAL A 97 -1.31 42.23 -21.79
CA VAL A 97 -0.55 41.46 -22.80
C VAL A 97 -1.49 40.89 -23.86
N VAL A 98 -1.28 41.23 -25.13
CA VAL A 98 -1.91 40.53 -26.26
C VAL A 98 -1.06 39.31 -26.60
N SER A 99 -1.62 38.11 -26.53
CA SER A 99 -0.88 36.84 -26.65
C SER A 99 -1.73 35.74 -27.26
N ASP A 100 -1.16 34.94 -28.17
CA ASP A 100 -1.69 33.59 -28.42
C ASP A 100 -1.18 32.67 -27.31
N ARG A 101 -2.10 32.27 -26.41
CA ARG A 101 -1.80 31.46 -25.23
C ARG A 101 -0.59 32.04 -24.48
N PHE A 102 0.53 31.31 -24.43
CA PHE A 102 1.76 31.74 -23.74
C PHE A 102 2.85 32.35 -24.64
N ASP A 103 2.63 32.53 -25.95
CA ASP A 103 3.66 33.04 -26.89
C ASP A 103 4.13 34.47 -26.57
N GLY A 104 3.28 35.29 -25.94
CA GLY A 104 3.62 36.64 -25.46
C GLY A 104 4.49 36.68 -24.19
N PHE A 105 4.81 35.52 -23.59
CA PHE A 105 5.44 35.41 -22.27
C PHE A 105 6.83 34.76 -22.34
N ARG A 106 7.77 35.29 -21.55
CA ARG A 106 9.17 34.85 -21.52
C ARG A 106 9.45 33.95 -20.31
N LYS A 107 9.63 32.65 -20.54
CA LYS A 107 10.02 31.66 -19.52
C LYS A 107 11.26 32.16 -18.75
N GLY A 108 11.25 32.06 -17.41
CA GLY A 108 12.32 32.56 -16.55
C GLY A 108 12.35 34.08 -16.33
N ARG A 109 11.34 34.83 -16.80
CA ARG A 109 11.13 36.27 -16.50
C ARG A 109 9.67 36.56 -16.15
N ASP A 110 8.77 35.97 -16.91
CA ASP A 110 7.34 35.99 -16.68
C ASP A 110 6.98 34.73 -15.89
N GLU A 111 6.63 34.92 -14.62
CA GLU A 111 6.49 33.91 -13.58
C GLU A 111 5.42 34.39 -12.62
N TYR A 112 4.52 33.51 -12.19
CA TYR A 112 3.33 33.85 -11.43
C TYR A 112 3.11 32.87 -10.28
N ASP A 113 2.58 33.36 -9.17
CA ASP A 113 2.25 32.54 -8.00
C ASP A 113 0.84 31.96 -8.10
N LEU A 114 -0.02 32.60 -8.89
CA LEU A 114 -1.33 32.10 -9.29
C LEU A 114 -1.57 32.41 -10.78
N ILE A 115 -1.85 31.38 -11.57
CA ILE A 115 -2.50 31.52 -12.87
C ILE A 115 -3.96 31.15 -12.67
N ILE A 116 -4.86 32.10 -12.88
CA ILE A 116 -6.31 31.93 -12.69
C ILE A 116 -7.06 32.37 -13.94
N SER A 117 -8.03 31.56 -14.40
CA SER A 117 -8.66 31.76 -15.70
C SER A 117 -10.09 31.22 -15.74
N ASN A 118 -11.02 32.03 -16.27
CA ASN A 118 -12.28 31.53 -16.82
C ASN A 118 -12.19 31.65 -18.35
N PRO A 119 -11.51 30.72 -19.03
CA PRO A 119 -11.14 30.90 -20.43
C PRO A 119 -12.35 30.83 -21.36
N SER A 120 -12.21 31.43 -22.55
CA SER A 120 -13.10 31.11 -23.66
C SER A 120 -12.99 29.63 -24.03
N VAL A 121 -14.15 29.01 -24.30
CA VAL A 121 -14.27 27.57 -24.50
C VAL A 121 -15.30 27.18 -25.57
N GLN A 122 -15.89 28.12 -26.30
CA GLN A 122 -16.88 27.78 -27.32
C GLN A 122 -16.19 27.11 -28.53
N PRO A 123 -16.77 26.03 -29.11
CA PRO A 123 -16.33 25.52 -30.39
C PRO A 123 -16.52 26.56 -31.49
N TRP A 124 -15.47 26.76 -32.28
CA TRP A 124 -15.46 27.68 -33.41
C TRP A 124 -16.41 27.21 -34.53
N LEU A 125 -17.23 28.11 -35.08
CA LEU A 125 -18.29 27.77 -36.04
C LEU A 125 -17.97 28.17 -37.51
N HIS A 126 -17.47 29.38 -37.77
CA HIS A 126 -17.37 29.91 -39.16
C HIS A 126 -16.18 30.88 -39.40
N THR A 127 -15.27 30.55 -40.35
CA THR A 127 -14.41 31.44 -41.20
C THR A 127 -13.33 30.61 -41.94
N ASN A 128 -12.52 31.18 -42.84
CA ASN A 128 -11.41 30.44 -43.48
C ASN A 128 -10.14 30.49 -42.61
N THR A 129 -9.62 29.33 -42.17
CA THR A 129 -8.41 29.24 -41.31
C THR A 129 -7.14 29.84 -41.93
N ARG A 130 -7.15 30.16 -43.22
CA ARG A 130 -6.04 30.83 -43.92
C ARG A 130 -6.06 32.37 -43.85
N ASN A 131 -7.14 33.00 -43.37
CA ASN A 131 -7.24 34.47 -43.33
C ASN A 131 -7.74 34.99 -41.97
N THR A 132 -6.83 35.12 -41.00
CA THR A 132 -7.13 35.42 -39.59
C THR A 132 -7.65 36.84 -39.31
N GLN A 133 -7.69 37.72 -40.31
CA GLN A 133 -8.11 39.13 -40.18
C GLN A 133 -9.59 39.39 -40.47
N GLU A 134 -10.34 38.43 -41.03
CA GLU A 134 -11.78 38.56 -41.35
C GLU A 134 -12.69 38.40 -40.11
N ARG A 135 -12.28 39.00 -38.97
CA ARG A 135 -13.00 38.92 -37.69
C ARG A 135 -13.87 40.16 -37.45
N THR A 136 -15.04 40.20 -38.08
CA THR A 136 -15.93 41.38 -38.06
C THR A 136 -17.32 41.10 -37.50
N ASP A 137 -17.54 39.98 -36.81
CA ASP A 137 -18.83 39.61 -36.22
C ASP A 137 -18.64 39.02 -34.80
N VAL A 138 -19.70 39.07 -34.00
CA VAL A 138 -19.74 38.73 -32.56
C VAL A 138 -19.35 37.27 -32.29
N ALA A 139 -19.41 36.40 -33.30
CA ALA A 139 -18.98 35.01 -33.20
C ALA A 139 -17.49 34.87 -32.79
N HIS A 140 -16.60 35.71 -33.32
CA HIS A 140 -15.14 35.53 -33.22
C HIS A 140 -14.51 35.80 -31.85
N TRP A 141 -15.35 36.07 -30.86
CA TRP A 141 -15.02 36.61 -29.55
C TRP A 141 -14.99 35.56 -28.43
N ASN A 142 -15.37 34.29 -28.69
CA ASN A 142 -15.47 33.24 -27.65
C ASN A 142 -14.86 31.88 -28.08
N GLU A 143 -14.24 31.83 -29.25
CA GLU A 143 -13.96 30.60 -30.00
C GLU A 143 -12.57 30.00 -29.72
N ALA A 144 -12.51 28.97 -28.87
CA ALA A 144 -11.28 28.25 -28.53
C ALA A 144 -10.96 27.12 -29.54
N GLY A 145 -10.96 27.46 -30.83
CA GLY A 145 -10.71 26.53 -31.93
C GLY A 145 -11.84 25.52 -32.19
N LYS A 146 -11.63 24.60 -33.14
CA LYS A 146 -12.65 23.67 -33.70
C LYS A 146 -13.46 22.91 -32.62
N ASN A 147 -12.85 22.59 -31.48
CA ASN A 147 -13.43 21.77 -30.40
C ASN A 147 -13.67 22.55 -29.10
N GLY A 148 -13.39 23.86 -29.06
CA GLY A 148 -13.53 24.68 -27.85
C GLY A 148 -12.45 24.44 -26.77
N ARG A 149 -11.35 23.76 -27.09
CA ARG A 149 -10.31 23.39 -26.11
C ARG A 149 -9.03 24.21 -26.15
N LEU A 150 -8.74 24.96 -27.23
CA LEU A 150 -7.41 25.52 -27.52
C LEU A 150 -6.76 26.28 -26.34
N VAL A 151 -7.55 27.05 -25.60
CA VAL A 151 -7.07 27.84 -24.44
C VAL A 151 -6.97 26.98 -23.18
N LEU A 152 -7.98 26.13 -22.92
CA LEU A 152 -8.01 25.23 -21.76
C LEU A 152 -6.86 24.22 -21.80
N ASP A 153 -6.57 23.63 -22.96
CA ASP A 153 -5.49 22.66 -23.09
C ASP A 153 -4.13 23.33 -22.90
N ALA A 154 -3.91 24.52 -23.47
CA ALA A 154 -2.70 25.31 -23.23
C ALA A 154 -2.52 25.70 -21.75
N LEU A 155 -3.60 26.06 -21.04
CA LEU A 155 -3.56 26.28 -19.59
C LEU A 155 -3.14 25.02 -18.82
N ILE A 156 -3.47 23.82 -19.30
CA ILE A 156 -3.11 22.56 -18.63
C ILE A 156 -1.70 22.09 -19.01
N GLU A 157 -1.31 22.22 -20.29
CA GLU A 157 -0.03 21.73 -20.83
C GLU A 157 1.15 22.69 -20.56
N GLU A 158 0.93 24.01 -20.65
CA GLU A 158 2.02 25.00 -20.76
C GLU A 158 2.26 25.83 -19.47
N SER A 159 1.21 26.06 -18.67
CA SER A 159 1.25 26.98 -17.51
C SER A 159 2.32 26.64 -16.47
N ASP A 160 2.68 25.36 -16.34
CA ASP A 160 3.77 24.83 -15.50
C ASP A 160 5.14 25.50 -15.78
N SER A 161 5.32 26.07 -16.97
CA SER A 161 6.54 26.80 -17.37
C SER A 161 6.58 28.25 -16.91
N TYR A 162 5.50 28.76 -16.32
CA TYR A 162 5.30 30.17 -15.96
C TYR A 162 4.81 30.32 -14.50
N LEU A 163 4.92 29.25 -13.71
CA LEU A 163 4.43 29.11 -12.34
C LEU A 163 5.60 29.03 -11.35
N SER A 164 5.53 29.79 -10.26
CA SER A 164 6.61 29.94 -9.27
C SER A 164 6.70 28.77 -8.30
N ALA A 165 7.66 28.81 -7.37
CA ALA A 165 7.75 27.83 -6.29
C ALA A 165 6.61 28.01 -5.25
N ASN A 166 5.75 27.00 -5.11
CA ASN A 166 4.51 26.98 -4.29
C ASN A 166 3.30 27.69 -4.91
N SER A 167 3.17 27.60 -6.23
CA SER A 167 2.13 28.25 -7.02
C SER A 167 0.94 27.34 -7.38
N ALA A 168 -0.10 27.93 -7.98
CA ALA A 168 -1.29 27.23 -8.42
C ALA A 168 -1.78 27.62 -9.82
N LEU A 169 -2.34 26.65 -10.55
CA LEU A 169 -3.30 26.87 -11.62
C LEU A 169 -4.71 26.72 -11.03
N ILE A 170 -5.62 27.66 -11.30
CA ILE A 170 -7.06 27.51 -11.08
C ILE A 170 -7.78 27.85 -12.38
N THR A 171 -8.55 26.92 -12.95
CA THR A 171 -9.30 27.20 -14.18
C THR A 171 -10.66 26.51 -14.21
N SER A 172 -11.60 27.07 -14.98
CA SER A 172 -12.87 26.44 -15.27
C SER A 172 -12.80 25.48 -16.47
N CYS A 173 -13.60 24.42 -16.43
CA CYS A 173 -13.90 23.59 -17.61
C CYS A 173 -15.36 23.07 -17.56
N SER A 174 -15.83 22.43 -18.63
CA SER A 174 -17.16 21.79 -18.63
C SER A 174 -17.22 20.57 -19.56
N THR A 175 -18.16 19.66 -19.30
CA THR A 175 -18.36 18.40 -20.05
C THR A 175 -18.51 18.62 -21.55
N ARG A 176 -19.11 19.75 -21.94
CA ARG A 176 -19.31 20.24 -23.32
C ARG A 176 -18.08 20.09 -24.23
N HIS A 177 -16.88 20.25 -23.69
CA HIS A 177 -15.62 20.29 -24.44
C HIS A 177 -14.77 19.03 -24.24
N GLY A 178 -15.33 17.99 -23.60
CA GLY A 178 -14.69 16.71 -23.31
C GLY A 178 -14.13 16.63 -21.88
N HIS A 179 -14.84 15.94 -20.99
CA HIS A 179 -14.40 15.81 -19.60
C HIS A 179 -13.28 14.77 -19.46
N ARG A 180 -13.41 13.64 -20.17
CA ARG A 180 -12.38 12.57 -20.24
C ARG A 180 -11.01 13.12 -20.65
N GLU A 181 -10.98 13.98 -21.66
CA GLU A 181 -9.74 14.56 -22.18
C GLU A 181 -9.09 15.54 -21.20
N THR A 182 -9.88 16.38 -20.52
CA THR A 182 -9.36 17.25 -19.46
C THR A 182 -8.72 16.44 -18.33
N ILE A 183 -9.35 15.35 -17.89
CA ILE A 183 -8.77 14.42 -16.90
C ILE A 183 -7.45 13.80 -17.43
N ARG A 184 -7.41 13.41 -18.71
CA ARG A 184 -6.20 12.83 -19.36
C ARG A 184 -5.03 13.83 -19.33
N LEU A 185 -5.27 15.08 -19.72
CA LEU A 185 -4.25 16.12 -19.73
C LEU A 185 -3.77 16.49 -18.31
N MET A 186 -4.70 16.64 -17.36
CA MET A 186 -4.34 16.90 -15.96
C MET A 186 -3.51 15.75 -15.38
N ASN A 187 -3.86 14.50 -15.65
CA ASN A 187 -3.05 13.35 -15.22
C ASN A 187 -1.69 13.26 -15.94
N LYS A 188 -1.58 13.70 -17.20
CA LYS A 188 -0.31 13.74 -17.96
C LYS A 188 0.66 14.80 -17.42
N TYR A 189 0.21 16.04 -17.24
CA TYR A 189 1.06 17.21 -16.91
C TYR A 189 1.13 17.53 -15.41
N TRP A 190 0.07 17.24 -14.67
CA TRP A 190 -0.02 17.49 -13.22
C TRP A 190 0.12 16.22 -12.39
N LYS A 191 0.07 15.03 -13.01
CA LYS A 191 0.46 13.74 -12.40
C LYS A 191 -0.28 13.39 -11.10
N GLY A 192 -1.55 13.80 -11.01
CA GLY A 192 -2.40 13.65 -9.83
C GLY A 192 -2.30 14.79 -8.81
N ASN A 193 -1.44 15.79 -9.03
CA ASN A 193 -1.32 16.98 -8.16
C ASN A 193 -2.40 18.04 -8.49
N TRP A 194 -3.64 17.59 -8.62
CA TRP A 194 -4.78 18.39 -9.00
C TRP A 194 -6.09 17.84 -8.43
N GLU A 195 -7.09 18.71 -8.31
CA GLU A 195 -8.39 18.40 -7.71
C GLU A 195 -9.53 19.15 -8.41
N VAL A 196 -10.76 18.71 -8.17
CA VAL A 196 -11.99 19.43 -8.52
C VAL A 196 -12.47 20.18 -7.29
N LEU A 197 -12.48 21.52 -7.35
CA LEU A 197 -12.98 22.39 -6.27
C LEU A 197 -14.50 22.51 -6.27
N TYR A 198 -15.10 22.47 -7.46
CA TYR A 198 -16.53 22.68 -7.69
C TYR A 198 -17.02 21.80 -8.84
N ALA A 199 -18.25 21.29 -8.74
CA ALA A 199 -18.92 20.57 -9.80
C ALA A 199 -20.43 20.85 -9.73
N ALA A 200 -21.03 21.39 -10.79
CA ALA A 200 -22.45 21.74 -10.83
C ALA A 200 -23.08 21.46 -12.19
N GLU A 201 -24.38 21.18 -12.21
CA GLU A 201 -25.17 20.94 -13.43
C GLU A 201 -25.86 22.24 -13.87
N HIS A 202 -25.51 22.74 -15.05
CA HIS A 202 -26.07 23.96 -15.62
C HIS A 202 -26.98 23.62 -16.80
N ALA A 203 -28.14 24.25 -16.86
CA ALA A 203 -29.00 24.19 -18.04
C ALA A 203 -28.40 25.02 -19.18
N CYS A 204 -28.49 24.50 -20.41
CA CYS A 204 -28.19 25.25 -21.61
C CYS A 204 -29.22 26.38 -21.80
N ASN A 205 -28.87 27.60 -21.40
CA ASN A 205 -29.56 28.82 -21.83
C ASN A 205 -29.70 28.83 -23.38
N PRO A 206 -30.92 28.82 -23.97
CA PRO A 206 -31.11 28.82 -25.42
C PRO A 206 -30.40 29.98 -26.11
N ASP A 207 -30.63 31.21 -25.64
CA ASP A 207 -30.20 32.47 -26.27
C ASP A 207 -28.67 32.59 -26.44
N TYR A 208 -27.91 31.82 -25.67
CA TYR A 208 -26.44 31.77 -25.72
C TYR A 208 -25.91 30.47 -26.32
N HIS A 209 -26.51 29.33 -25.99
CA HIS A 209 -25.92 28.02 -26.25
C HIS A 209 -26.48 27.29 -27.48
N GLU A 210 -27.65 27.70 -28.00
CA GLU A 210 -28.28 27.05 -29.16
C GLU A 210 -27.38 26.99 -30.41
N PRO A 211 -26.60 28.03 -30.80
CA PRO A 211 -25.71 27.97 -31.96
C PRO A 211 -24.61 26.89 -31.86
N TYR A 212 -24.16 26.59 -30.64
CA TYR A 212 -23.06 25.66 -30.38
C TYR A 212 -23.53 24.22 -30.07
N LEU A 213 -24.82 24.06 -29.75
CA LEU A 213 -25.40 22.78 -29.33
C LEU A 213 -25.24 21.66 -30.39
N PRO A 214 -25.46 21.88 -31.71
CA PRO A 214 -25.22 20.85 -32.73
C PRO A 214 -23.75 20.41 -32.77
N THR A 215 -22.80 21.34 -32.57
CA THR A 215 -21.37 21.04 -32.59
C THR A 215 -20.95 20.23 -31.36
N TRP A 216 -21.47 20.53 -30.16
CA TRP A 216 -21.25 19.67 -28.99
C TRP A 216 -21.88 18.29 -29.14
N GLN A 217 -23.07 18.19 -29.74
CA GLN A 217 -23.74 16.92 -30.01
C GLN A 217 -22.96 16.07 -31.02
N ALA A 218 -22.39 16.67 -32.07
CA ALA A 218 -21.51 16.00 -33.01
C ALA A 218 -20.22 15.47 -32.34
N LEU A 219 -19.54 16.30 -31.54
CA LEU A 219 -18.35 15.91 -30.77
C LEU A 219 -18.65 14.85 -29.69
N GLN A 220 -19.88 14.82 -29.17
CA GLN A 220 -20.38 13.80 -28.25
C GLN A 220 -20.65 12.47 -28.96
N ALA A 221 -21.16 12.50 -30.19
CA ALA A 221 -21.35 11.31 -31.02
C ALA A 221 -20.01 10.73 -31.49
N GLU A 222 -19.04 11.58 -31.84
CA GLU A 222 -17.66 11.22 -32.23
C GLU A 222 -16.91 10.54 -31.07
N ASP A 223 -16.79 11.19 -29.91
CA ASP A 223 -15.97 10.70 -28.79
C ASP A 223 -16.71 9.79 -27.78
N GLY A 224 -18.03 9.61 -27.91
CA GLY A 224 -18.84 8.78 -27.00
C GLY A 224 -18.84 9.22 -25.52
N ASP A 225 -18.56 10.49 -25.23
CA ASP A 225 -18.52 11.09 -23.89
C ASP A 225 -19.80 11.89 -23.60
N LEU A 226 -20.34 11.86 -22.38
CA LEU A 226 -21.64 12.46 -22.05
C LEU A 226 -21.50 13.97 -21.77
N ARG A 227 -21.22 14.72 -22.83
CA ARG A 227 -20.95 16.17 -22.86
C ARG A 227 -22.16 17.03 -22.54
N VAL A 228 -23.27 16.75 -23.22
CA VAL A 228 -24.54 17.48 -23.15
C VAL A 228 -25.70 16.48 -23.12
N TYR A 229 -26.50 16.55 -22.08
CA TYR A 229 -27.52 15.54 -21.76
C TYR A 229 -28.88 16.17 -21.44
N ARG A 230 -29.93 15.36 -21.53
CA ARG A 230 -31.25 15.63 -20.95
C ARG A 230 -31.41 14.79 -19.68
N ILE A 231 -32.37 15.15 -18.84
CA ILE A 231 -32.65 14.45 -17.58
C ILE A 231 -34.02 13.78 -17.70
N ASP A 232 -34.08 12.46 -17.48
CA ASP A 232 -35.33 11.69 -17.53
C ASP A 232 -36.14 11.77 -16.23
N THR A 233 -37.39 11.31 -16.25
CA THR A 233 -38.28 11.30 -15.08
C THR A 233 -37.77 10.49 -13.88
N ARG A 234 -36.65 9.77 -14.02
CA ARG A 234 -35.93 9.03 -12.98
C ARG A 234 -34.57 9.65 -12.64
N GLN A 235 -34.38 10.93 -12.97
CA GLN A 235 -33.17 11.73 -12.72
C GLN A 235 -31.89 11.14 -13.37
N ARG A 236 -32.03 10.43 -14.49
CA ARG A 236 -30.88 9.89 -15.24
C ARG A 236 -30.51 10.84 -16.37
N ARG A 237 -29.21 11.10 -16.48
CA ARG A 237 -28.58 11.89 -17.55
C ARG A 237 -28.45 11.00 -18.79
N PHE A 238 -29.01 11.43 -19.92
CA PHE A 238 -28.95 10.69 -21.18
C PHE A 238 -28.89 11.63 -22.39
N ALA A 239 -28.35 11.17 -23.51
CA ALA A 239 -28.31 11.93 -24.75
C ALA A 239 -28.73 11.04 -25.93
N PRO A 240 -29.92 11.27 -26.54
CA PRO A 240 -30.31 10.60 -27.76
C PRO A 240 -29.67 11.25 -28.99
N TRP A 241 -29.23 10.44 -29.95
CA TRP A 241 -28.89 10.87 -31.32
C TRP A 241 -29.16 9.74 -32.32
N THR A 242 -28.94 10.01 -33.61
CA THR A 242 -29.06 9.02 -34.69
C THR A 242 -27.68 8.78 -35.32
N ALA A 243 -27.29 7.52 -35.49
CA ALA A 243 -26.06 7.13 -36.16
C ALA A 243 -26.13 7.35 -37.69
N PRO A 244 -25.00 7.34 -38.43
CA PRO A 244 -24.97 7.65 -39.87
C PRO A 244 -25.76 6.68 -40.76
N ASP A 245 -26.06 5.49 -40.27
CA ASP A 245 -26.90 4.45 -40.90
C ASP A 245 -28.41 4.65 -40.64
N GLY A 246 -28.78 5.57 -39.76
CA GLY A 246 -30.15 5.79 -39.29
C GLY A 246 -30.48 5.14 -37.95
N THR A 247 -29.55 4.39 -37.33
CA THR A 247 -29.81 3.66 -36.08
C THR A 247 -29.91 4.62 -34.88
N PRO A 248 -31.01 4.60 -34.09
CA PRO A 248 -31.10 5.38 -32.86
C PRO A 248 -30.10 4.90 -31.80
N ILE A 249 -29.36 5.85 -31.21
CA ILE A 249 -28.43 5.61 -30.11
C ILE A 249 -28.81 6.51 -28.93
N ILE A 250 -28.73 5.97 -27.71
CA ILE A 250 -28.80 6.75 -26.46
C ILE A 250 -27.51 6.56 -25.67
N LEU A 251 -26.74 7.62 -25.48
CA LEU A 251 -25.62 7.62 -24.55
C LEU A 251 -26.11 7.90 -23.12
N THR A 252 -25.61 7.15 -22.15
CA THR A 252 -25.98 7.28 -20.73
C THR A 252 -24.82 6.84 -19.84
N SER A 253 -25.05 6.60 -18.55
CA SER A 253 -24.06 6.01 -17.66
C SER A 253 -24.68 4.96 -16.73
N ASP A 254 -24.04 3.80 -16.66
CA ASP A 254 -24.59 2.56 -16.13
C ASP A 254 -23.61 1.90 -15.13
N LYS A 255 -24.06 0.92 -14.32
CA LYS A 255 -23.25 0.26 -13.30
C LYS A 255 -22.66 -1.07 -13.77
N ILE A 256 -21.39 -1.04 -14.17
CA ILE A 256 -20.60 -2.23 -14.49
C ILE A 256 -19.62 -2.49 -13.33
N GLU A 257 -19.62 -3.72 -12.78
CA GLU A 257 -18.81 -4.13 -11.63
C GLU A 257 -18.89 -3.14 -10.42
N GLY A 258 -20.07 -2.57 -10.20
CA GLY A 258 -20.32 -1.57 -9.15
C GLY A 258 -19.83 -0.15 -9.46
N ARG A 259 -19.05 0.05 -10.54
CA ARG A 259 -18.58 1.36 -11.01
C ARG A 259 -19.55 1.97 -12.02
N LYS A 260 -19.77 3.28 -11.93
CA LYS A 260 -20.59 4.01 -12.92
C LYS A 260 -19.72 4.39 -14.12
N VAL A 261 -20.02 3.85 -15.30
CA VAL A 261 -19.26 4.04 -16.55
C VAL A 261 -20.16 4.57 -17.68
N PRO A 262 -19.63 5.32 -18.66
CA PRO A 262 -20.38 5.68 -19.87
C PRO A 262 -20.69 4.43 -20.70
N VAL A 263 -21.92 4.35 -21.23
CA VAL A 263 -22.36 3.25 -22.12
C VAL A 263 -23.26 3.80 -23.23
N ARG A 264 -23.23 3.13 -24.39
CA ARG A 264 -24.12 3.39 -25.53
C ARG A 264 -25.25 2.36 -25.52
N PHE A 265 -26.49 2.79 -25.71
CA PHE A 265 -27.64 1.93 -26.00
C PHE A 265 -27.93 2.06 -27.50
N ILE A 266 -27.70 1.00 -28.26
CA ILE A 266 -27.92 0.93 -29.71
C ILE A 266 -29.24 0.21 -29.97
N LYS A 267 -30.13 0.80 -30.77
CA LYS A 267 -31.45 0.22 -31.05
C LYS A 267 -31.34 -1.03 -31.93
N THR A 268 -32.04 -2.11 -31.56
CA THR A 268 -32.10 -3.36 -32.35
C THR A 268 -33.55 -3.81 -32.57
N GLU A 269 -33.77 -4.79 -33.45
CA GLU A 269 -35.09 -5.40 -33.68
C GLU A 269 -35.70 -6.03 -32.41
N GLN A 270 -34.86 -6.43 -31.44
CA GLN A 270 -35.27 -7.13 -30.21
C GLN A 270 -35.33 -6.20 -28.99
N GLY A 271 -34.83 -4.96 -29.09
CA GLY A 271 -34.81 -4.01 -27.98
C GLY A 271 -33.67 -3.01 -28.09
N TRP A 272 -32.70 -3.11 -27.18
CA TRP A 272 -31.48 -2.31 -27.13
C TRP A 272 -30.27 -3.19 -26.82
N GLN A 273 -29.20 -3.02 -27.58
CA GLN A 273 -27.88 -3.57 -27.29
C GLN A 273 -27.07 -2.52 -26.52
N ILE A 274 -26.45 -2.90 -25.41
CA ILE A 274 -25.68 -1.99 -24.55
C ILE A 274 -24.19 -2.28 -24.75
N THR A 275 -23.44 -1.28 -25.23
CA THR A 275 -21.99 -1.35 -25.44
C THR A 275 -21.22 -0.37 -24.56
N ASP A 276 -19.93 -0.64 -24.35
CA ASP A 276 -19.00 0.36 -23.82
C ASP A 276 -18.60 1.40 -24.90
N THR A 277 -17.64 2.28 -24.59
CA THR A 277 -17.18 3.29 -25.57
C THR A 277 -16.18 2.76 -26.61
N GLU A 278 -15.87 1.47 -26.58
CA GLU A 278 -15.06 0.74 -27.57
C GLU A 278 -15.92 -0.25 -28.38
N ASP A 279 -17.24 -0.14 -28.25
CA ASP A 279 -18.29 -0.95 -28.89
C ASP A 279 -18.28 -2.45 -28.54
N ASN A 280 -17.67 -2.83 -27.41
CA ASN A 280 -17.80 -4.17 -26.85
C ASN A 280 -19.22 -4.35 -26.29
N ILE A 281 -19.90 -5.44 -26.68
CA ILE A 281 -21.26 -5.77 -26.21
C ILE A 281 -21.20 -6.20 -24.74
N LEU A 282 -21.84 -5.42 -23.86
CA LEU A 282 -21.92 -5.68 -22.42
C LEU A 282 -23.14 -6.53 -22.07
N ARG A 283 -24.30 -6.22 -22.68
CA ARG A 283 -25.58 -6.92 -22.49
C ARG A 283 -26.61 -6.47 -23.52
N GLU A 284 -27.67 -7.26 -23.69
CA GLU A 284 -28.86 -6.87 -24.48
C GLU A 284 -30.10 -6.82 -23.57
N VAL A 285 -31.00 -5.89 -23.84
CA VAL A 285 -32.19 -5.63 -23.02
C VAL A 285 -33.41 -5.34 -23.89
N SER A 286 -34.61 -5.65 -23.39
CA SER A 286 -35.86 -5.35 -24.10
C SER A 286 -36.10 -3.84 -24.21
N GLU A 287 -36.92 -3.43 -25.20
CA GLU A 287 -37.24 -2.02 -25.46
C GLU A 287 -37.73 -1.25 -24.22
N HIS A 288 -38.49 -1.92 -23.36
CA HIS A 288 -39.12 -1.38 -22.15
C HIS A 288 -38.33 -1.67 -20.87
N HIS A 289 -37.08 -2.14 -20.98
CA HIS A 289 -36.27 -2.52 -19.83
C HIS A 289 -35.99 -1.31 -18.91
N PRO A 290 -36.03 -1.46 -17.56
CA PRO A 290 -35.86 -0.35 -16.65
C PRO A 290 -34.62 0.52 -16.89
N ASP A 291 -33.49 -0.06 -17.29
CA ASP A 291 -32.23 0.68 -17.47
C ASP A 291 -32.21 1.59 -18.71
N VAL A 292 -33.13 1.41 -19.67
CA VAL A 292 -33.30 2.32 -20.82
C VAL A 292 -33.79 3.69 -20.31
N PRO A 293 -33.16 4.82 -20.71
CA PRO A 293 -33.62 6.17 -20.40
C PRO A 293 -35.08 6.43 -20.80
N GLY A 294 -35.83 7.10 -19.92
CA GLY A 294 -37.22 7.46 -20.17
C GLY A 294 -37.39 8.76 -20.97
N PRO A 295 -38.62 9.26 -21.14
CA PRO A 295 -38.83 10.62 -21.63
C PRO A 295 -38.17 11.64 -20.69
N ALA A 296 -37.62 12.71 -21.28
CA ALA A 296 -37.05 13.81 -20.53
C ALA A 296 -38.13 14.56 -19.73
N ILE A 297 -37.74 15.13 -18.57
CA ILE A 297 -38.61 15.96 -17.74
C ILE A 297 -39.03 17.24 -18.49
N ASP A 298 -38.11 17.83 -19.24
CA ASP A 298 -38.33 19.01 -20.06
C ASP A 298 -37.53 18.96 -21.38
N ASN A 299 -37.59 20.03 -22.17
CA ASN A 299 -36.83 20.20 -23.41
C ASN A 299 -35.44 20.86 -23.23
N ARG A 300 -34.95 21.01 -22.00
CA ARG A 300 -33.63 21.60 -21.75
C ARG A 300 -32.54 20.56 -21.91
N TRP A 301 -31.41 21.03 -22.41
CA TRP A 301 -30.14 20.32 -22.33
C TRP A 301 -29.35 20.83 -21.12
N TYR A 302 -28.47 20.00 -20.60
CA TYR A 302 -27.68 20.21 -19.40
C TYR A 302 -26.23 19.81 -19.65
N TYR A 303 -25.31 20.46 -18.95
CA TYR A 303 -23.90 20.13 -18.90
C TYR A 303 -23.36 20.26 -17.48
N THR A 304 -22.24 19.60 -17.18
CA THR A 304 -21.56 19.79 -15.89
C THR A 304 -20.42 20.78 -16.04
N TYR A 305 -20.41 21.83 -15.23
CA TYR A 305 -19.30 22.78 -15.07
C TYR A 305 -18.40 22.31 -13.93
N TYR A 306 -17.10 22.59 -14.03
CA TYR A 306 -16.11 22.28 -13.01
C TYR A 306 -15.14 23.43 -12.81
N LEU A 307 -14.75 23.67 -11.55
CA LEU A 307 -13.53 24.41 -11.24
C LEU A 307 -12.46 23.41 -10.84
N ILE A 308 -11.31 23.45 -11.51
CA ILE A 308 -10.16 22.59 -11.22
C ILE A 308 -9.00 23.43 -10.68
N ARG A 309 -8.25 22.85 -9.73
CA ARG A 309 -7.02 23.43 -9.19
C ARG A 309 -5.88 22.44 -9.36
N ALA A 310 -4.70 22.93 -9.73
CA ALA A 310 -3.48 22.15 -9.73
C ALA A 310 -2.35 22.91 -9.02
N ARG A 311 -1.48 22.18 -8.31
CA ARG A 311 -0.44 22.76 -7.44
C ARG A 311 0.84 21.93 -7.46
N LYS A 312 1.99 22.61 -7.45
CA LYS A 312 3.31 22.00 -7.26
C LYS A 312 4.13 22.89 -6.33
N ARG A 313 4.99 22.29 -5.51
CA ARG A 313 6.14 23.02 -4.95
C ARG A 313 7.40 22.65 -5.71
N LEU A 314 8.30 23.61 -5.83
CA LEU A 314 9.65 23.40 -6.31
C LEU A 314 10.56 23.38 -5.09
N GLU A 315 11.31 22.31 -4.91
CA GLU A 315 12.45 22.27 -3.98
C GLU A 315 13.74 22.12 -4.81
N THR A 316 14.87 22.51 -4.23
CA THR A 316 16.19 22.44 -4.86
C THR A 316 17.18 21.82 -3.89
N ASP A 317 17.94 20.84 -4.37
CA ASP A 317 19.10 20.26 -3.66
C ASP A 317 20.38 20.49 -4.47
N ALA A 318 21.50 19.88 -4.04
CA ALA A 318 22.79 19.95 -4.73
C ALA A 318 22.78 19.37 -6.16
N LEU A 319 21.71 18.68 -6.57
CA LEU A 319 21.50 18.13 -7.93
C LEU A 319 20.44 18.94 -8.71
N GLY A 320 20.11 20.16 -8.26
CA GLY A 320 19.16 21.07 -8.90
C GLY A 320 17.71 20.96 -8.40
N THR A 321 16.79 21.55 -9.16
CA THR A 321 15.38 21.74 -8.77
C THR A 321 14.47 20.62 -9.30
N LEU A 322 13.45 20.21 -8.53
CA LEU A 322 12.38 19.32 -9.00
C LEU A 322 10.98 19.74 -8.50
N PRO A 323 9.92 19.50 -9.30
CA PRO A 323 8.54 19.64 -8.86
C PRO A 323 8.08 18.44 -8.03
N ILE A 324 7.41 18.75 -6.92
CA ILE A 324 6.90 17.85 -5.87
C ILE A 324 5.41 18.20 -5.62
N PRO A 325 4.54 17.24 -5.24
CA PRO A 325 3.17 17.55 -4.84
C PRO A 325 3.13 18.53 -3.65
N SER A 326 2.25 19.53 -3.67
CA SER A 326 2.16 20.48 -2.54
C SER A 326 1.56 19.85 -1.27
N ASP A 327 0.74 18.81 -1.43
CA ASP A 327 -0.04 18.19 -0.37
C ASP A 327 0.75 17.13 0.43
N VAL A 328 1.88 16.63 -0.07
CA VAL A 328 2.77 15.72 0.69
C VAL A 328 3.71 16.46 1.66
N TYR A 329 4.27 15.75 2.63
CA TYR A 329 5.32 16.23 3.54
C TYR A 329 6.75 15.86 3.11
N TYR A 330 6.94 14.92 2.18
CA TYR A 330 8.28 14.57 1.70
C TYR A 330 8.85 15.61 0.73
N GLY A 331 10.17 15.63 0.56
CA GLY A 331 10.89 16.62 -0.21
C GLY A 331 11.56 16.08 -1.47
N ILE A 332 12.54 16.84 -1.97
CA ILE A 332 13.24 16.53 -3.22
C ILE A 332 14.05 15.23 -3.18
N HIS A 333 14.71 14.89 -2.06
CA HIS A 333 15.46 13.64 -1.95
C HIS A 333 14.52 12.44 -2.07
N THR A 334 13.33 12.52 -1.45
CA THR A 334 12.29 11.51 -1.63
C THR A 334 11.80 11.43 -3.07
N GLU A 335 11.48 12.56 -3.71
CA GLU A 335 10.95 12.54 -5.08
C GLU A 335 11.99 12.03 -6.10
N ARG A 336 13.28 12.28 -5.88
CA ARG A 336 14.37 11.64 -6.66
C ARG A 336 14.39 10.14 -6.45
N ALA A 337 14.45 9.68 -5.20
CA ALA A 337 14.54 8.25 -4.89
C ALA A 337 13.28 7.47 -5.31
N ARG A 338 12.09 8.06 -5.18
CA ARG A 338 10.82 7.49 -5.66
C ARG A 338 10.81 7.27 -7.18
N ARG A 339 11.49 8.13 -7.95
CA ARG A 339 11.68 7.96 -9.40
C ARG A 339 12.76 6.92 -9.72
N ASN A 340 13.88 6.95 -9.00
CA ASN A 340 15.03 6.08 -9.26
C ASN A 340 14.79 4.60 -8.91
N PHE A 341 14.02 4.31 -7.85
CA PHE A 341 13.84 2.96 -7.31
C PHE A 341 12.43 2.39 -7.58
N ALA A 342 11.76 2.80 -8.65
CA ALA A 342 10.36 2.45 -8.96
C ALA A 342 10.14 0.99 -9.44
N ILE A 343 10.71 0.01 -8.72
CA ILE A 343 10.75 -1.42 -9.10
C ILE A 343 9.75 -2.32 -8.35
N SER A 344 9.11 -1.83 -7.28
CA SER A 344 8.04 -2.52 -6.57
C SER A 344 6.88 -1.57 -6.27
N ARG A 345 5.68 -2.13 -6.06
CA ARG A 345 4.52 -1.42 -5.49
C ARG A 345 4.61 -1.32 -3.97
N GLU A 346 5.48 -2.10 -3.33
CA GLU A 346 5.73 -2.04 -1.90
C GLU A 346 6.68 -0.90 -1.54
N THR A 347 6.24 -0.02 -0.65
CA THR A 347 7.00 1.11 -0.13
C THR A 347 7.23 0.97 1.36
N ILE A 348 8.20 1.73 1.89
CA ILE A 348 8.42 1.82 3.34
C ILE A 348 7.15 2.25 4.10
N GLY A 349 6.25 3.02 3.47
CA GLY A 349 4.96 3.44 4.02
C GLY A 349 4.06 2.29 4.48
N HIS A 350 4.20 1.10 3.90
CA HIS A 350 3.45 -0.09 4.31
C HIS A 350 4.06 -0.79 5.55
N TRP A 351 5.32 -0.49 5.90
CA TRP A 351 6.02 -1.13 7.01
C TRP A 351 5.93 -0.31 8.29
N ARG A 352 4.73 -0.35 8.86
CA ARG A 352 4.33 0.43 10.03
C ARG A 352 5.30 0.31 11.24
N PRO A 353 5.81 -0.88 11.63
CA PRO A 353 6.75 -1.00 12.75
C PRO A 353 8.11 -0.33 12.46
N TYR A 354 8.62 -0.45 11.23
CA TYR A 354 9.92 0.11 10.83
C TYR A 354 9.90 1.64 10.79
N ILE A 355 8.89 2.25 10.17
CA ILE A 355 8.71 3.71 10.20
C ILE A 355 8.48 4.23 11.61
N SER A 356 7.72 3.51 12.45
CA SER A 356 7.51 3.89 13.85
C SER A 356 8.82 3.85 14.66
N SER A 357 9.65 2.81 14.49
CA SER A 357 10.96 2.70 15.11
C SER A 357 11.90 3.82 14.68
N LEU A 358 11.98 4.12 13.37
CA LEU A 358 12.80 5.23 12.86
C LEU A 358 12.32 6.59 13.37
N ALA A 359 11.00 6.83 13.46
CA ALA A 359 10.44 8.06 14.02
C ALA A 359 10.79 8.22 15.52
N LYS A 360 10.69 7.13 16.29
CA LYS A 360 11.11 7.11 17.71
C LYS A 360 12.60 7.43 17.87
N VAL A 361 13.47 6.93 16.98
CA VAL A 361 14.90 7.30 16.92
C VAL A 361 15.07 8.79 16.64
N LYS A 362 14.35 9.37 15.67
CA LYS A 362 14.42 10.81 15.36
C LYS A 362 13.95 11.69 16.52
N LYS A 363 12.88 11.30 17.23
CA LYS A 363 12.43 11.98 18.45
C LYS A 363 13.52 11.96 19.52
N ALA A 364 14.10 10.79 19.80
CA ALA A 364 15.14 10.65 20.81
C ALA A 364 16.40 11.47 20.49
N ALA A 365 16.85 11.46 19.22
CA ALA A 365 17.97 12.26 18.76
C ALA A 365 17.70 13.77 18.83
N ALA A 366 16.50 14.23 18.48
CA ALA A 366 16.13 15.64 18.57
C ALA A 366 16.12 16.15 20.02
N LEU A 367 15.51 15.40 20.94
CA LEU A 367 15.46 15.74 22.37
C LEU A 367 16.87 15.71 23.01
N ALA A 368 17.68 14.70 22.70
CA ALA A 368 19.06 14.61 23.17
C ALA A 368 19.94 15.78 22.68
N ASN A 369 19.76 16.23 21.44
CA ASN A 369 20.45 17.41 20.91
C ASN A 369 19.98 18.72 21.56
N ALA A 370 18.71 18.82 21.98
CA ALA A 370 18.24 19.97 22.76
C ALA A 370 18.76 19.97 24.21
N ASP A 371 18.87 18.80 24.85
CA ASP A 371 19.43 18.65 26.20
C ASP A 371 20.89 19.14 26.32
N ILE A 372 21.67 19.02 25.23
CA ILE A 372 23.04 19.54 25.14
C ILE A 372 23.13 20.94 24.47
N GLY A 373 22.00 21.55 24.14
CA GLY A 373 21.93 22.87 23.50
C GLY A 373 22.41 22.95 22.05
N ALA A 374 22.55 21.81 21.36
CA ALA A 374 23.03 21.73 19.98
C ALA A 374 21.96 22.12 18.95
N ILE A 375 20.67 21.91 19.24
CA ILE A 375 19.54 22.48 18.48
C ILE A 375 18.56 23.20 19.42
N PRO A 376 17.86 24.26 18.97
CA PRO A 376 16.89 24.97 19.81
C PRO A 376 15.75 24.08 20.29
N LYS A 377 15.43 24.14 21.58
CA LYS A 377 14.40 23.31 22.21
C LYS A 377 13.02 23.33 21.48
N PRO A 378 12.45 24.48 21.04
CA PRO A 378 11.18 24.48 20.31
C PRO A 378 11.23 23.72 18.98
N ILE A 379 12.39 23.66 18.32
CA ILE A 379 12.58 22.87 17.09
C ILE A 379 12.61 21.37 17.43
N ALA A 380 13.32 20.98 18.49
CA ALA A 380 13.33 19.59 18.95
C ALA A 380 11.94 19.10 19.40
N GLU A 381 11.17 19.95 20.09
CA GLU A 381 9.80 19.66 20.51
C GLU A 381 8.86 19.51 19.30
N ALA A 382 8.99 20.35 18.28
CA ALA A 382 8.21 20.23 17.04
C ALA A 382 8.59 18.98 16.21
N ILE A 383 9.88 18.63 16.13
CA ILE A 383 10.34 17.37 15.52
C ILE A 383 9.81 16.16 16.31
N GLY A 384 9.84 16.22 17.64
CA GLY A 384 9.29 15.17 18.52
C GLY A 384 7.79 14.98 18.34
N ALA A 385 7.01 16.05 18.25
CA ALA A 385 5.58 16.00 17.99
C ALA A 385 5.26 15.42 16.60
N ALA A 386 5.98 15.85 15.56
CA ALA A 386 5.87 15.26 14.23
C ALA A 386 6.24 13.77 14.22
N ALA A 387 7.27 13.37 14.97
CA ALA A 387 7.67 11.97 15.12
C ALA A 387 6.62 11.13 15.85
N ASP A 388 5.94 11.67 16.86
CA ASP A 388 4.81 11.00 17.52
C ASP A 388 3.61 10.83 16.57
N GLU A 389 3.37 11.76 15.62
CA GLU A 389 2.37 11.57 14.56
C GLU A 389 2.78 10.46 13.58
N VAL A 390 4.05 10.44 13.16
CA VAL A 390 4.62 9.40 12.29
C VAL A 390 4.66 8.03 12.97
N ALA A 391 4.83 7.96 14.29
CA ALA A 391 4.81 6.72 15.08
C ALA A 391 3.38 6.22 15.36
N ALA A 392 2.44 7.12 15.65
CA ALA A 392 1.05 6.78 15.96
C ALA A 392 0.16 6.51 14.74
N GLY A 393 0.63 6.78 13.52
CA GLY A 393 -0.10 6.52 12.27
C GLY A 393 -1.00 7.67 11.81
N ARG A 394 -0.74 8.89 12.28
CA ARG A 394 -1.49 10.10 11.88
C ARG A 394 -0.96 10.73 10.59
N ILE A 395 0.23 10.32 10.13
CA ILE A 395 0.78 10.66 8.81
C ILE A 395 0.66 9.43 7.89
N ASP A 396 -0.09 9.59 6.80
CA ASP A 396 -0.45 8.54 5.84
C ASP A 396 0.76 7.94 5.08
N ALA A 397 0.62 6.67 4.66
CA ALA A 397 1.64 5.92 3.93
C ALA A 397 2.09 6.60 2.62
N ARG A 398 1.23 7.41 1.97
CA ARG A 398 1.59 8.19 0.76
C ARG A 398 2.74 9.19 0.98
N HIS A 399 3.00 9.57 2.22
CA HIS A 399 4.12 10.44 2.57
C HIS A 399 5.46 9.70 2.67
N PHE A 400 5.44 8.37 2.57
CA PHE A 400 6.61 7.50 2.64
C PHE A 400 6.74 6.59 1.38
N PRO A 401 6.82 7.18 0.17
CA PRO A 401 6.63 6.45 -1.09
C PRO A 401 7.90 5.73 -1.59
N ILE A 402 8.98 5.69 -0.82
CA ILE A 402 10.23 5.06 -1.24
C ILE A 402 10.05 3.54 -1.33
N CYS A 403 10.43 2.97 -2.48
CA CYS A 403 10.45 1.54 -2.71
C CYS A 403 11.31 0.82 -1.68
N ILE A 404 10.84 -0.36 -1.29
CA ILE A 404 11.47 -1.13 -0.23
C ILE A 404 12.87 -1.64 -0.60
N ILE A 405 13.09 -1.94 -1.88
CA ILE A 405 14.39 -2.26 -2.45
C ILE A 405 14.95 -0.97 -3.06
N GLN A 406 16.01 -0.43 -2.46
CA GLN A 406 16.63 0.86 -2.80
C GLN A 406 18.16 0.78 -2.68
N GLY A 407 18.87 1.63 -3.43
CA GLY A 407 20.33 1.77 -3.29
C GLY A 407 20.74 2.68 -2.14
N GLY A 408 22.03 2.63 -1.77
CA GLY A 408 22.67 3.62 -0.88
C GLY A 408 22.33 3.47 0.61
N GLY A 409 22.35 2.24 1.15
CA GLY A 409 22.33 2.00 2.60
C GLY A 409 21.05 2.41 3.34
N GLY A 410 19.93 2.62 2.62
CA GLY A 410 18.71 3.16 3.22
C GLY A 410 18.67 4.69 3.32
N THR A 411 19.60 5.41 2.68
CA THR A 411 19.67 6.89 2.74
C THR A 411 18.38 7.55 2.26
N SER A 412 17.67 6.92 1.32
CA SER A 412 16.40 7.45 0.84
C SER A 412 15.28 7.32 1.88
N THR A 413 15.26 6.22 2.65
CA THR A 413 14.39 6.07 3.82
C THR A 413 14.71 7.10 4.91
N ASN A 414 15.98 7.28 5.25
CA ASN A 414 16.40 8.26 6.26
C ASN A 414 16.01 9.68 5.85
N MET A 415 16.34 10.09 4.62
CA MET A 415 15.99 11.42 4.10
C MET A 415 14.48 11.62 3.93
N ASN A 416 13.72 10.61 3.52
CA ASN A 416 12.26 10.72 3.47
C ASN A 416 11.67 10.99 4.85
N LEU A 417 12.16 10.32 5.90
CA LEU A 417 11.72 10.63 7.25
C LEU A 417 12.16 12.04 7.69
N ASN A 418 13.41 12.43 7.42
CA ASN A 418 13.92 13.78 7.73
C ASN A 418 13.08 14.88 7.08
N GLU A 419 12.74 14.75 5.79
CA GLU A 419 11.93 15.70 5.03
C GLU A 419 10.49 15.77 5.55
N VAL A 420 9.88 14.63 5.87
CA VAL A 420 8.51 14.57 6.42
C VAL A 420 8.45 15.21 7.80
N LEU A 421 9.39 14.88 8.68
CA LEU A 421 9.47 15.46 10.02
C LEU A 421 9.78 16.96 9.96
N ALA A 422 10.69 17.40 9.09
CA ALA A 422 10.99 18.82 8.91
C ALA A 422 9.79 19.60 8.38
N ASN A 423 9.14 19.17 7.29
CA ASN A 423 7.97 19.88 6.76
C ASN A 423 6.81 19.94 7.77
N ARG A 424 6.58 18.87 8.53
CA ARG A 424 5.53 18.87 9.57
C ARG A 424 5.90 19.72 10.78
N ALA A 425 7.16 19.73 11.20
CA ALA A 425 7.65 20.60 12.28
C ALA A 425 7.60 22.10 11.89
N ASN A 426 7.91 22.44 10.64
CA ASN A 426 7.68 23.80 10.12
C ASN A 426 6.19 24.16 10.16
N GLU A 427 5.30 23.24 9.78
CA GLU A 427 3.86 23.51 9.78
C GLU A 427 3.31 23.72 11.20
N ILE A 428 3.84 23.00 12.19
CA ILE A 428 3.57 23.20 13.63
C ILE A 428 4.08 24.57 14.12
N LEU A 429 5.26 25.01 13.69
CA LEU A 429 5.91 26.24 14.18
C LEU A 429 5.52 27.52 13.42
N THR A 430 5.12 27.40 12.14
CA THR A 430 4.95 28.54 11.21
C THR A 430 3.60 28.56 10.51
N GLY A 431 2.78 27.50 10.66
CA GLY A 431 1.52 27.34 9.94
C GLY A 431 1.66 26.89 8.48
N ARG A 432 2.87 26.64 7.98
CA ARG A 432 3.11 26.18 6.60
C ARG A 432 4.25 25.16 6.49
N LYS A 433 4.21 24.37 5.41
CA LYS A 433 5.34 23.52 4.97
C LYS A 433 6.46 24.37 4.35
N GLY A 434 7.65 23.80 4.26
CA GLY A 434 8.89 24.49 3.90
C GLY A 434 10.02 24.07 4.85
N TYR A 435 11.15 24.79 4.79
CA TYR A 435 12.32 24.56 5.64
C TYR A 435 12.78 25.84 6.38
N ASP A 436 11.87 26.81 6.55
CA ASP A 436 12.15 28.16 7.08
C ASP A 436 12.67 28.14 8.53
N ALA A 437 12.16 27.21 9.35
CA ALA A 437 12.50 27.06 10.77
C ALA A 437 13.12 25.70 11.11
N VAL A 438 12.84 24.65 10.33
CA VAL A 438 13.40 23.30 10.53
C VAL A 438 13.90 22.74 9.20
N HIS A 439 15.20 22.47 9.11
CA HIS A 439 15.82 21.87 7.91
C HIS A 439 16.03 20.35 8.11
N PRO A 440 15.71 19.48 7.13
CA PRO A 440 15.86 18.03 7.26
C PRO A 440 17.26 17.57 7.66
N ASN A 441 18.31 18.23 7.17
CA ASN A 441 19.69 17.87 7.53
C ASN A 441 20.09 18.48 8.88
N ASP A 442 20.06 19.81 8.98
CA ASP A 442 20.68 20.55 10.10
C ASP A 442 19.87 20.49 11.41
N HIS A 443 18.67 19.91 11.39
CA HIS A 443 17.82 19.79 12.58
C HIS A 443 17.29 18.35 12.75
N ALA A 444 16.55 17.81 11.78
CA ALA A 444 15.98 16.46 11.91
C ALA A 444 17.04 15.34 11.85
N ASN A 445 18.15 15.57 11.15
CA ASN A 445 19.30 14.66 11.07
C ASN A 445 20.54 15.18 11.82
N PHE A 446 20.40 16.16 12.72
CA PHE A 446 21.57 16.69 13.46
C PHE A 446 22.22 15.57 14.30
N GLY A 447 23.56 15.49 14.25
CA GLY A 447 24.35 14.50 14.99
C GLY A 447 24.16 13.03 14.56
N GLN A 448 23.59 12.77 13.37
CA GLN A 448 23.21 11.43 12.90
C GLN A 448 23.77 11.13 11.50
N SER A 449 23.90 9.85 11.14
CA SER A 449 24.06 9.40 9.76
C SER A 449 22.80 8.70 9.25
N THR A 450 22.82 8.25 7.99
CA THR A 450 21.98 7.12 7.57
C THR A 450 22.41 5.85 8.30
N SER A 451 23.72 5.58 8.38
CA SER A 451 24.28 4.28 8.80
C SER A 451 23.76 3.83 10.16
N ASP A 452 23.93 4.67 11.18
CA ASP A 452 23.55 4.36 12.55
C ASP A 452 22.03 4.43 12.78
N VAL A 453 21.33 5.39 12.16
CA VAL A 453 19.86 5.51 12.23
C VAL A 453 19.15 4.32 11.58
N ILE A 454 19.56 3.90 10.39
CA ILE A 454 18.93 2.79 9.65
C ILE A 454 19.15 1.45 10.35
N VAL A 455 20.39 1.15 10.77
CA VAL A 455 20.66 -0.09 11.52
C VAL A 455 19.93 -0.10 12.87
N THR A 456 19.88 1.04 13.59
CA THR A 456 19.09 1.16 14.82
C THR A 456 17.60 0.92 14.56
N GLY A 457 17.02 1.57 13.54
CA GLY A 457 15.60 1.39 13.19
C GLY A 457 15.26 -0.03 12.75
N LEU A 458 16.16 -0.69 12.01
CA LEU A 458 16.05 -2.09 11.61
C LEU A 458 16.03 -3.00 12.84
N LYS A 459 17.04 -2.93 13.72
CA LYS A 459 17.12 -3.78 14.91
C LYS A 459 15.95 -3.57 15.87
N LEU A 460 15.52 -2.32 16.11
CA LEU A 460 14.36 -2.02 16.94
C LEU A 460 13.04 -2.52 16.35
N ALA A 461 12.86 -2.47 15.03
CA ALA A 461 11.68 -3.07 14.37
C ALA A 461 11.76 -4.61 14.40
N LEU A 462 12.93 -5.19 14.14
CA LEU A 462 13.15 -6.63 14.14
C LEU A 462 12.88 -7.27 15.51
N TYR A 463 13.20 -6.57 16.60
CA TYR A 463 12.79 -6.96 17.95
C TYR A 463 11.27 -7.16 18.04
N LEU A 464 10.47 -6.20 17.57
CA LEU A 464 9.01 -6.26 17.63
C LEU A 464 8.46 -7.41 16.76
N GLU A 465 8.96 -7.53 15.53
CA GLU A 465 8.53 -8.57 14.57
C GLU A 465 8.86 -10.00 15.09
N ILE A 466 9.99 -10.17 15.80
CA ILE A 466 10.34 -11.44 16.45
C ILE A 466 9.47 -11.69 17.69
N ILE A 467 9.14 -10.67 18.48
CA ILE A 467 8.23 -10.80 19.63
C ILE A 467 6.81 -11.18 19.17
N ASP A 468 6.31 -10.61 18.08
CA ASP A 468 5.01 -10.99 17.52
C ASP A 468 5.02 -12.42 16.97
N LEU A 469 6.11 -12.86 16.33
CA LEU A 469 6.30 -14.26 15.94
C LEU A 469 6.36 -15.20 17.16
N ILE A 470 7.03 -14.80 18.24
CA ILE A 470 7.03 -15.54 19.51
C ILE A 470 5.60 -15.67 20.02
N ASN A 471 4.82 -14.59 20.07
CA ASN A 471 3.42 -14.64 20.51
C ASN A 471 2.59 -15.61 19.68
N ALA A 472 2.77 -15.63 18.35
CA ALA A 472 2.14 -16.58 17.44
C ALA A 472 2.59 -18.04 17.70
N LEU A 473 3.88 -18.28 17.94
CA LEU A 473 4.42 -19.59 18.32
C LEU A 473 3.89 -20.07 19.68
N GLN A 474 3.59 -19.16 20.62
CA GLN A 474 2.99 -19.52 21.91
C GLN A 474 1.52 -19.95 21.81
N ILE A 475 0.79 -19.52 20.77
CA ILE A 475 -0.55 -20.08 20.44
C ILE A 475 -0.39 -21.55 19.99
N LEU A 476 0.64 -21.85 19.19
CA LEU A 476 0.93 -23.23 18.78
C LEU A 476 1.47 -24.09 19.94
N GLU A 477 2.29 -23.51 20.83
CA GLU A 477 2.78 -24.12 22.08
C GLU A 477 1.60 -24.60 22.95
N ALA A 478 0.59 -23.74 23.17
CA ALA A 478 -0.61 -24.09 23.93
C ALA A 478 -1.39 -25.26 23.29
N VAL A 479 -1.74 -25.16 22.00
CA VAL A 479 -2.50 -26.21 21.30
C VAL A 479 -1.73 -27.53 21.24
N LEU A 480 -0.41 -27.51 21.04
CA LEU A 480 0.42 -28.72 21.08
C LEU A 480 0.50 -29.33 22.48
N SER A 481 0.48 -28.51 23.55
CA SER A 481 0.43 -28.98 24.93
C SER A 481 -0.89 -29.70 25.24
N GLU A 482 -2.02 -29.10 24.87
CA GLU A 482 -3.36 -29.70 25.02
C GLU A 482 -3.47 -31.03 24.26
N LYS A 483 -3.02 -31.08 22.99
CA LYS A 483 -3.01 -32.33 22.20
C LYS A 483 -1.99 -33.37 22.67
N THR A 484 -0.92 -32.95 23.36
CA THR A 484 0.03 -33.87 23.99
C THR A 484 -0.64 -34.64 25.14
N GLU A 485 -1.42 -33.94 25.98
CA GLU A 485 -2.17 -34.54 27.09
C GLU A 485 -3.41 -35.32 26.59
N GLU A 486 -4.19 -34.78 25.64
CA GLU A 486 -5.38 -35.44 25.09
C GLU A 486 -5.05 -36.82 24.45
N TYR A 487 -3.86 -36.93 23.86
CA TYR A 487 -3.41 -38.11 23.12
C TYR A 487 -2.37 -38.96 23.88
N LYS A 488 -2.09 -38.66 25.15
CA LYS A 488 -1.05 -39.33 25.95
C LYS A 488 -1.18 -40.86 26.00
N ASP A 489 -2.41 -41.36 26.07
CA ASP A 489 -2.76 -42.79 26.16
C ASP A 489 -3.23 -43.39 24.81
N VAL A 490 -3.06 -42.67 23.70
CA VAL A 490 -3.50 -43.14 22.37
C VAL A 490 -2.34 -43.77 21.62
N VAL A 491 -2.21 -45.10 21.73
CA VAL A 491 -1.16 -45.87 21.05
C VAL A 491 -1.38 -45.98 19.54
N LYS A 492 -0.27 -45.93 18.80
CA LYS A 492 -0.15 -46.10 17.35
C LYS A 492 1.15 -46.80 16.98
N VAL A 493 1.26 -47.26 15.73
CA VAL A 493 2.54 -47.71 15.17
C VAL A 493 3.39 -46.49 14.77
N SER A 494 4.66 -46.42 15.21
CA SER A 494 5.60 -45.41 14.68
C SER A 494 6.11 -45.84 13.29
N ARG A 495 6.62 -44.90 12.49
CA ARG A 495 7.20 -45.21 11.18
C ARG A 495 8.57 -44.58 10.97
N THR A 496 9.52 -45.40 10.53
CA THR A 496 10.88 -45.00 10.15
C THR A 496 11.10 -45.40 8.69
N CYS A 497 11.66 -44.51 7.86
CA CYS A 497 11.77 -44.72 6.41
C CYS A 497 10.43 -45.08 5.72
N LEU A 498 9.32 -44.54 6.25
CA LEU A 498 7.93 -44.86 5.86
C LEU A 498 7.58 -46.37 5.97
N LYS A 499 8.29 -47.12 6.82
CA LYS A 499 7.98 -48.49 7.22
C LYS A 499 7.65 -48.53 8.71
N ASP A 500 6.80 -49.48 9.09
CA ASP A 500 6.41 -49.69 10.48
C ASP A 500 7.62 -49.99 11.38
N ALA A 501 7.61 -49.34 12.55
CA ALA A 501 8.54 -49.53 13.63
C ALA A 501 7.75 -49.83 14.93
N LEU A 502 8.32 -49.60 16.10
CA LEU A 502 7.69 -49.94 17.39
C LEU A 502 6.45 -49.07 17.70
N PRO A 503 5.56 -49.52 18.60
CA PRO A 503 4.49 -48.66 19.12
C PRO A 503 5.01 -47.41 19.84
N ILE A 504 4.27 -46.31 19.69
CA ILE A 504 4.41 -45.06 20.46
C ILE A 504 3.02 -44.52 20.78
N THR A 505 2.87 -43.60 21.73
CA THR A 505 1.61 -42.84 21.85
C THR A 505 1.62 -41.59 20.98
N LEU A 506 0.45 -41.14 20.55
CA LEU A 506 0.32 -39.86 19.85
C LEU A 506 0.73 -38.68 20.74
N GLY A 507 0.51 -38.75 22.06
CA GLY A 507 1.06 -37.77 23.00
C GLY A 507 2.60 -37.72 22.98
N GLN A 508 3.30 -38.86 22.88
CA GLN A 508 4.76 -38.86 22.68
C GLN A 508 5.16 -38.19 21.35
N GLN A 509 4.38 -38.38 20.27
CA GLN A 509 4.62 -37.73 18.98
C GLN A 509 4.36 -36.21 19.03
N PHE A 510 3.27 -35.77 19.68
CA PHE A 510 2.92 -34.36 19.81
C PHE A 510 3.84 -33.61 20.80
N GLY A 511 4.25 -34.26 21.89
CA GLY A 511 5.25 -33.72 22.82
C GLY A 511 6.61 -33.49 22.17
N ALA A 512 6.98 -34.30 21.17
CA ALA A 512 8.18 -34.08 20.36
C ALA A 512 8.07 -32.84 19.44
N TYR A 513 6.86 -32.49 18.98
CA TYR A 513 6.60 -31.21 18.30
C TYR A 513 6.67 -30.04 19.28
N LEU A 514 5.96 -30.13 20.41
CA LEU A 514 5.93 -29.10 21.46
C LEU A 514 7.33 -28.70 21.90
N ALA A 515 8.13 -29.67 22.34
CA ALA A 515 9.50 -29.45 22.80
C ALA A 515 10.41 -28.83 21.72
N ALA A 516 10.08 -28.99 20.43
CA ALA A 516 10.80 -28.34 19.33
C ALA A 516 10.39 -26.87 19.15
N ILE A 517 9.12 -26.53 19.31
CA ILE A 517 8.61 -25.15 19.31
C ILE A 517 9.18 -24.39 20.52
N GLU A 518 9.09 -24.95 21.73
CA GLU A 518 9.67 -24.38 22.95
C GLU A 518 11.15 -23.98 22.81
N ARG A 519 11.98 -24.85 22.20
CA ARG A 519 13.41 -24.58 22.00
C ARG A 519 13.65 -23.38 21.07
N ASN A 520 12.85 -23.25 20.01
CA ASN A 520 12.99 -22.13 19.09
C ASN A 520 12.40 -20.83 19.66
N ILE A 521 11.35 -20.90 20.48
CA ILE A 521 10.85 -19.75 21.25
C ILE A 521 11.96 -19.18 22.15
N ARG A 522 12.78 -20.02 22.79
CA ARG A 522 13.93 -19.57 23.60
C ARG A 522 15.01 -18.91 22.73
N LEU A 523 15.44 -19.56 21.64
CA LEU A 523 16.44 -19.02 20.72
C LEU A 523 16.02 -17.67 20.08
N LEU A 524 14.74 -17.54 19.69
CA LEU A 524 14.20 -16.28 19.16
C LEU A 524 14.14 -15.18 20.24
N LYS A 525 13.86 -15.51 21.50
CA LYS A 525 13.90 -14.56 22.63
C LYS A 525 15.32 -14.05 22.87
N GLU A 526 16.33 -14.92 22.81
CA GLU A 526 17.75 -14.55 22.92
C GLU A 526 18.13 -13.53 21.84
N TYR A 527 17.93 -13.87 20.55
CA TYR A 527 18.20 -12.96 19.44
C TYR A 527 17.41 -11.64 19.48
N ALA A 528 16.16 -11.67 19.96
CA ALA A 528 15.40 -10.43 20.16
C ALA A 528 16.09 -9.50 21.17
N TYR A 529 16.56 -10.01 22.32
CA TYR A 529 17.23 -9.16 23.31
C TYR A 529 18.56 -8.57 22.81
N GLU A 530 19.26 -9.22 21.88
CA GLU A 530 20.43 -8.66 21.20
C GLU A 530 20.08 -7.58 20.16
N CYS A 531 18.88 -7.60 19.59
CA CYS A 531 18.38 -6.53 18.72
C CYS A 531 18.14 -5.21 19.47
N LEU A 532 18.10 -5.24 20.81
CA LEU A 532 18.05 -4.02 21.64
C LEU A 532 19.41 -3.34 21.82
N ASP A 533 20.50 -3.90 21.33
CA ASP A 533 21.83 -3.27 21.36
C ASP A 533 22.14 -2.58 20.02
N VAL A 534 22.33 -1.25 20.02
CA VAL A 534 22.27 -0.44 18.78
C VAL A 534 23.45 0.53 18.60
N PRO A 535 23.82 0.89 17.35
CA PRO A 535 24.98 1.74 17.05
C PRO A 535 24.69 3.26 17.04
N LEU A 536 23.54 3.73 17.56
CA LEU A 536 23.13 5.12 17.45
C LEU A 536 24.15 6.09 18.07
N GLY A 537 24.60 7.07 17.28
CA GLY A 537 25.69 7.98 17.63
C GLY A 537 27.08 7.49 17.16
N GLY A 538 27.18 6.38 16.44
CA GLY A 538 28.37 6.02 15.67
C GLY A 538 28.53 6.82 14.37
N THR A 539 27.48 7.52 13.94
CA THR A 539 27.35 8.27 12.69
C THR A 539 27.77 7.45 11.46
N VAL A 540 28.77 7.90 10.68
CA VAL A 540 28.97 7.39 9.31
C VAL A 540 29.59 5.99 9.28
N VAL A 541 30.60 5.75 10.12
CA VAL A 541 31.44 4.52 10.13
C VAL A 541 31.81 4.04 11.55
N GLY A 542 31.21 4.62 12.60
CA GLY A 542 31.45 4.24 14.00
C GLY A 542 32.30 5.22 14.82
N THR A 543 32.87 6.25 14.20
CA THR A 543 33.70 7.27 14.89
C THR A 543 32.92 8.25 15.75
N GLY A 544 31.59 8.38 15.56
CA GLY A 544 30.79 9.42 16.21
C GLY A 544 31.13 10.84 15.76
N LEU A 545 31.80 11.03 14.61
CA LEU A 545 32.09 12.35 14.08
C LEU A 545 30.78 13.12 13.82
N GLY A 546 30.70 14.35 14.35
CA GLY A 546 29.51 15.20 14.29
C GLY A 546 28.59 15.11 15.53
N VAL A 547 28.87 14.20 16.47
CA VAL A 547 28.13 14.08 17.73
C VAL A 547 28.62 15.11 18.75
N GLY A 548 27.69 15.81 19.40
CA GLY A 548 28.01 16.77 20.47
C GLY A 548 28.37 16.09 21.80
N ALA A 549 29.23 16.74 22.60
CA ALA A 549 29.60 16.25 23.92
C ALA A 549 28.35 16.13 24.82
N GLY A 550 28.17 14.97 25.48
CA GLY A 550 26.99 14.68 26.29
C GLY A 550 25.81 14.04 25.51
N TYR A 551 25.86 13.95 24.18
CA TYR A 551 24.75 13.38 23.39
C TYR A 551 24.52 11.90 23.68
N LEU A 552 25.59 11.10 23.80
CA LEU A 552 25.49 9.65 24.01
C LEU A 552 24.90 9.34 25.40
N GLU A 553 25.15 10.19 26.37
CA GLU A 553 24.61 10.15 27.73
C GLU A 553 23.12 10.54 27.78
N ARG A 554 22.59 11.20 26.73
CA ARG A 554 21.20 11.67 26.64
C ARG A 554 20.33 10.84 25.69
N VAL A 555 20.87 10.44 24.54
CA VAL A 555 20.08 9.79 23.48
C VAL A 555 19.55 8.42 23.90
N TYR A 556 20.30 7.65 24.69
CA TYR A 556 19.83 6.33 25.14
C TYR A 556 18.67 6.40 26.15
N PRO A 557 18.71 7.26 27.19
CA PRO A 557 17.53 7.56 28.00
C PRO A 557 16.29 7.99 27.19
N HIS A 558 16.45 8.97 26.28
CA HIS A 558 15.35 9.44 25.41
C HIS A 558 14.85 8.33 24.46
N LEU A 559 15.72 7.42 24.01
CA LEU A 559 15.36 6.30 23.14
C LEU A 559 14.62 5.20 23.91
N VAL A 560 14.99 4.92 25.16
CA VAL A 560 14.24 4.03 26.05
C VAL A 560 12.83 4.59 26.29
N GLU A 561 12.71 5.89 26.60
CA GLU A 561 11.40 6.54 26.79
C GLU A 561 10.55 6.54 25.51
N ALA A 562 11.11 6.95 24.37
CA ALA A 562 10.37 7.01 23.10
C ALA A 562 10.00 5.62 22.55
N THR A 563 10.80 4.58 22.83
CA THR A 563 10.51 3.22 22.35
C THR A 563 9.61 2.43 23.28
N GLY A 564 9.77 2.56 24.59
CA GLY A 564 9.27 1.63 25.61
C GLY A 564 10.13 0.38 25.78
N LEU A 565 11.35 0.36 25.21
CA LEU A 565 12.22 -0.83 25.14
C LEU A 565 13.52 -0.61 25.92
N ALA A 566 14.11 -1.69 26.43
CA ALA A 566 15.38 -1.68 27.16
C ALA A 566 16.61 -1.59 26.22
N VAL A 567 16.63 -0.52 25.41
CA VAL A 567 17.66 -0.25 24.40
C VAL A 567 19.00 0.07 25.06
N ARG A 568 20.09 -0.47 24.50
CA ARG A 568 21.46 -0.34 24.99
C ARG A 568 22.38 0.19 23.90
N ARG A 569 23.46 0.84 24.33
CA ARG A 569 24.52 1.32 23.46
C ARG A 569 25.49 0.18 23.17
N ASN A 570 25.67 -0.13 21.88
CA ASN A 570 26.70 -1.05 21.47
C ASN A 570 28.10 -0.51 21.79
N GLU A 571 28.97 -1.38 22.33
CA GLU A 571 30.30 -0.97 22.81
C GLU A 571 31.29 -0.66 21.67
N ASN A 572 31.06 -1.18 20.45
CA ASN A 572 31.94 -1.03 19.30
C ASN A 572 31.15 -0.68 18.03
N PHE A 573 30.85 0.61 17.85
CA PHE A 573 30.10 1.12 16.69
C PHE A 573 30.71 0.78 15.31
N PHE A 574 32.00 0.42 15.23
CA PHE A 574 32.62 -0.03 13.98
C PHE A 574 32.14 -1.44 13.60
N ASP A 575 32.08 -2.34 14.59
CA ASP A 575 31.60 -3.71 14.45
C ASP A 575 30.11 -3.74 14.08
N ALA A 576 29.27 -3.05 14.85
CA ALA A 576 27.82 -2.98 14.65
C ALA A 576 27.36 -2.22 13.37
N LEU A 577 28.29 -1.69 12.57
CA LEU A 577 28.02 -1.15 11.23
C LEU A 577 28.66 -1.98 10.11
N GLN A 578 29.75 -2.71 10.39
CA GLN A 578 30.44 -3.58 9.43
C GLN A 578 29.78 -4.96 9.33
N ASN A 579 29.55 -5.58 10.48
CA ASN A 579 29.23 -6.99 10.59
C ASN A 579 27.71 -7.21 10.64
N GLY A 580 27.24 -8.18 9.86
CA GLY A 580 25.84 -8.56 9.75
C GLY A 580 25.57 -10.02 10.14
N ASP A 581 26.54 -10.71 10.72
CA ASP A 581 26.45 -12.12 11.13
C ASP A 581 25.29 -12.37 12.11
N GLN A 582 24.97 -11.39 12.97
CA GLN A 582 23.76 -11.42 13.79
C GLN A 582 22.48 -11.62 12.96
N PHE A 583 22.36 -10.97 11.80
CA PHE A 583 21.21 -11.14 10.90
C PHE A 583 21.18 -12.55 10.27
N VAL A 584 22.34 -13.16 10.04
CA VAL A 584 22.44 -14.58 9.63
C VAL A 584 22.01 -15.51 10.76
N GLY A 585 22.37 -15.22 12.02
CA GLY A 585 21.92 -15.94 13.21
C GLY A 585 20.39 -15.92 13.35
N ILE A 586 19.80 -14.72 13.30
CA ILE A 586 18.35 -14.50 13.32
C ILE A 586 17.67 -15.27 12.17
N SER A 587 18.17 -15.12 10.94
CA SER A 587 17.66 -15.84 9.79
C SER A 587 17.75 -17.36 9.95
N GLY A 588 18.86 -17.85 10.52
CA GLY A 588 19.06 -19.26 10.87
C GLY A 588 18.03 -19.78 11.88
N ALA A 589 17.67 -18.99 12.90
CA ALA A 589 16.62 -19.32 13.85
C ALA A 589 15.22 -19.32 13.23
N LEU A 590 14.91 -18.34 12.37
CA LEU A 590 13.67 -18.30 11.59
C LEU A 590 13.55 -19.53 10.67
N LYS A 591 14.60 -19.87 9.92
CA LYS A 591 14.72 -21.08 9.08
C LYS A 591 14.60 -22.38 9.88
N SER A 592 15.23 -22.48 11.05
CA SER A 592 15.12 -23.63 11.96
C SER A 592 13.66 -23.83 12.40
N THR A 593 13.02 -22.76 12.87
CA THR A 593 11.61 -22.75 13.27
C THR A 593 10.70 -23.14 12.10
N ALA A 594 10.91 -22.54 10.93
CA ALA A 594 10.15 -22.80 9.71
C ALA A 594 10.27 -24.25 9.24
N THR A 595 11.48 -24.81 9.15
CA THR A 595 11.69 -26.21 8.73
C THR A 595 11.04 -27.22 9.68
N LEU A 596 10.97 -26.94 10.98
CA LEU A 596 10.22 -27.74 11.95
C LEU A 596 8.70 -27.69 11.72
N LEU A 597 8.14 -26.50 11.44
CA LEU A 597 6.74 -26.34 11.04
C LEU A 597 6.44 -27.11 9.75
N SER A 598 7.34 -27.08 8.76
CA SER A 598 7.20 -27.85 7.51
C SER A 598 7.23 -29.35 7.75
N LYS A 599 8.08 -29.84 8.67
CA LYS A 599 8.13 -31.25 9.07
C LYS A 599 6.81 -31.67 9.71
N MET A 600 6.30 -30.89 10.65
CA MET A 600 5.01 -31.13 11.31
C MET A 600 3.85 -31.14 10.30
N ALA A 601 3.79 -30.15 9.41
CA ALA A 601 2.82 -30.10 8.32
C ALA A 601 2.90 -31.33 7.40
N THR A 602 4.11 -31.79 7.07
CA THR A 602 4.32 -32.97 6.23
C THR A 602 3.87 -34.25 6.93
N ASP A 603 4.16 -34.42 8.23
CA ASP A 603 3.65 -35.54 9.03
C ASP A 603 2.11 -35.55 9.03
N LEU A 604 1.46 -34.40 9.28
CA LEU A 604 0.00 -34.28 9.28
C LEU A 604 -0.61 -34.70 7.94
N ARG A 605 -0.04 -34.24 6.81
CA ARG A 605 -0.50 -34.62 5.46
C ARG A 605 -0.39 -36.12 5.17
N ILE A 606 0.62 -36.79 5.72
CA ILE A 606 0.81 -38.25 5.59
C ILE A 606 -0.19 -39.00 6.48
N LEU A 607 -0.34 -38.56 7.73
CA LEU A 607 -1.19 -39.19 8.74
C LEU A 607 -2.69 -38.92 8.53
N SER A 608 -3.05 -37.99 7.64
CA SER A 608 -4.41 -37.69 7.20
C SER A 608 -4.69 -37.99 5.73
N SER A 609 -3.99 -38.97 5.16
CA SER A 609 -4.31 -39.52 3.84
C SER A 609 -5.49 -40.51 3.93
N ASP A 610 -6.09 -40.88 2.80
CA ASP A 610 -7.34 -41.66 2.79
C ASP A 610 -7.21 -42.99 3.58
N ASN A 611 -8.08 -43.18 4.57
CA ASN A 611 -8.12 -44.34 5.48
C ASN A 611 -6.89 -44.47 6.43
N THR A 612 -6.34 -43.35 6.91
CA THR A 612 -5.22 -43.34 7.88
C THR A 612 -5.62 -42.83 9.27
N GLU A 613 -4.64 -42.59 10.14
CA GLU A 613 -4.79 -42.48 11.60
C GLU A 613 -5.62 -41.29 12.09
N MET A 614 -5.67 -40.19 11.33
CA MET A 614 -6.35 -38.96 11.72
C MET A 614 -7.06 -38.25 10.56
N THR A 615 -8.05 -37.44 10.91
CA THR A 615 -8.76 -36.53 10.00
C THR A 615 -8.47 -35.09 10.41
N LEU A 616 -8.12 -34.23 9.45
CA LEU A 616 -7.95 -32.79 9.67
C LEU A 616 -9.26 -32.04 9.38
N PRO A 617 -9.46 -30.84 9.96
CA PRO A 617 -10.63 -30.00 9.68
C PRO A 617 -10.85 -29.71 8.19
N ALA A 618 -12.09 -29.89 7.73
CA ALA A 618 -12.50 -29.62 6.35
C ALA A 618 -12.76 -28.12 6.12
N VAL A 619 -11.69 -27.34 5.89
CA VAL A 619 -11.78 -25.87 5.77
C VAL A 619 -12.21 -25.36 4.39
N GLN A 620 -12.11 -26.17 3.33
CA GLN A 620 -12.62 -25.85 1.98
C GLN A 620 -12.82 -27.12 1.13
N ALA A 621 -13.53 -26.99 0.02
CA ALA A 621 -13.58 -28.03 -1.01
C ALA A 621 -12.19 -28.27 -1.64
N GLY A 622 -11.78 -29.53 -1.72
CA GLY A 622 -10.47 -29.96 -2.24
C GLY A 622 -10.44 -30.24 -3.74
N SER A 623 -11.57 -30.12 -4.45
CA SER A 623 -11.64 -30.25 -5.90
C SER A 623 -12.86 -29.53 -6.47
N SER A 624 -12.70 -28.91 -7.64
CA SER A 624 -13.79 -28.39 -8.46
C SER A 624 -14.52 -29.48 -9.28
N PHE A 625 -13.96 -30.70 -9.35
CA PHE A 625 -14.48 -31.81 -10.16
C PHE A 625 -14.91 -33.05 -9.35
N MET A 626 -14.26 -33.32 -8.21
CA MET A 626 -14.58 -34.46 -7.34
C MET A 626 -15.42 -34.00 -6.13
N PRO A 627 -16.74 -34.24 -6.10
CA PRO A 627 -17.59 -33.82 -4.98
C PRO A 627 -17.17 -34.52 -3.68
N GLY A 628 -17.20 -33.80 -2.57
CA GLY A 628 -16.85 -34.33 -1.25
C GLY A 628 -15.35 -34.50 -0.98
N LYS A 629 -14.45 -34.33 -1.95
CA LYS A 629 -13.02 -34.37 -1.67
C LYS A 629 -12.58 -33.16 -0.82
N VAL A 630 -11.81 -33.42 0.24
CA VAL A 630 -11.13 -32.42 1.07
C VAL A 630 -9.61 -32.61 0.92
N ASN A 631 -8.84 -31.52 0.93
CA ASN A 631 -7.36 -31.56 0.88
C ASN A 631 -6.78 -30.94 2.16
N PRO A 632 -5.57 -31.33 2.61
CA PRO A 632 -4.90 -30.77 3.78
C PRO A 632 -4.26 -29.40 3.49
N VAL A 633 -5.07 -28.42 3.09
CA VAL A 633 -4.58 -27.14 2.53
C VAL A 633 -3.82 -26.25 3.51
N LEU A 634 -4.06 -26.36 4.82
CA LEU A 634 -3.36 -25.55 5.83
C LEU A 634 -1.93 -26.04 6.09
N PRO A 635 -1.67 -27.35 6.24
CA PRO A 635 -0.33 -27.90 6.08
C PRO A 635 0.37 -27.51 4.76
N GLU A 636 -0.38 -27.46 3.64
CA GLU A 636 0.18 -27.08 2.33
C GLU A 636 0.55 -25.59 2.23
N LEU A 637 -0.21 -24.70 2.89
CA LEU A 637 0.17 -23.32 3.11
C LEU A 637 1.47 -23.22 3.91
N ILE A 638 1.58 -23.96 5.02
CA ILE A 638 2.79 -23.96 5.86
C ILE A 638 4.01 -24.46 5.10
N ASN A 639 3.89 -25.52 4.30
CA ASN A 639 5.01 -25.96 3.45
C ASN A 639 5.50 -24.83 2.52
N GLN A 640 4.60 -24.04 1.92
CA GLN A 640 4.93 -22.92 1.03
C GLN A 640 5.56 -21.72 1.77
N VAL A 641 5.03 -21.35 2.93
CA VAL A 641 5.62 -20.32 3.81
C VAL A 641 7.09 -20.63 4.12
N VAL A 642 7.40 -21.90 4.36
CA VAL A 642 8.77 -22.33 4.68
C VAL A 642 9.69 -22.25 3.48
N TYR A 643 9.20 -22.49 2.26
CA TYR A 643 10.00 -22.28 1.04
C TYR A 643 10.37 -20.79 0.86
N LEU A 644 9.45 -19.87 1.16
CA LEU A 644 9.72 -18.43 1.16
C LEU A 644 10.76 -18.05 2.21
N VAL A 645 10.61 -18.51 3.46
CA VAL A 645 11.58 -18.24 4.55
C VAL A 645 12.98 -18.76 4.20
N CYS A 646 13.09 -19.96 3.61
CA CYS A 646 14.37 -20.50 3.16
C CYS A 646 14.99 -19.71 1.98
N GLY A 647 14.18 -19.16 1.06
CA GLY A 647 14.68 -18.26 0.00
C GLY A 647 15.14 -16.91 0.55
N ASN A 648 14.42 -16.37 1.52
CA ASN A 648 14.81 -15.18 2.26
C ASN A 648 16.09 -15.38 3.07
N ASP A 649 16.32 -16.57 3.62
CA ASP A 649 17.56 -16.91 4.34
C ASP A 649 18.80 -16.90 3.43
N VAL A 650 18.69 -17.45 2.21
CA VAL A 650 19.75 -17.30 1.19
C VAL A 650 19.97 -15.83 0.83
N THR A 651 18.90 -15.05 0.77
CA THR A 651 18.97 -13.61 0.45
C THR A 651 19.66 -12.82 1.56
N VAL A 652 19.40 -13.12 2.83
CA VAL A 652 20.11 -12.56 3.99
C VAL A 652 21.57 -12.96 3.97
N ALA A 653 21.90 -14.24 3.73
CA ALA A 653 23.28 -14.71 3.69
C ALA A 653 24.12 -13.95 2.63
N MET A 654 23.61 -13.79 1.41
CA MET A 654 24.29 -13.02 0.36
C MET A 654 24.40 -11.52 0.69
N ALA A 655 23.37 -10.93 1.32
CA ALA A 655 23.38 -9.53 1.70
C ALA A 655 24.31 -9.23 2.90
N VAL A 656 24.62 -10.22 3.73
CA VAL A 656 25.66 -10.11 4.78
C VAL A 656 27.05 -10.32 4.19
N GLU A 657 27.23 -11.32 3.32
CA GLU A 657 28.51 -11.64 2.67
C GLU A 657 29.03 -10.46 1.82
N GLY A 658 28.15 -9.77 1.09
CA GLY A 658 28.50 -8.58 0.31
C GLY A 658 28.82 -7.32 1.12
N GLY A 659 29.08 -7.38 2.44
CA GLY A 659 29.44 -6.23 3.26
C GLY A 659 30.77 -5.58 2.84
N GLU A 660 30.83 -4.25 2.75
CA GLU A 660 31.98 -3.54 2.15
C GLU A 660 32.75 -2.70 3.18
N LEU A 661 33.99 -3.09 3.46
CA LEU A 661 35.00 -2.36 4.26
C LEU A 661 34.56 -1.91 5.65
N ASN A 662 33.84 -0.78 5.74
CA ASN A 662 33.43 -0.15 6.99
C ASN A 662 31.91 -0.03 7.17
N LEU A 663 31.11 -0.57 6.26
CA LEU A 663 29.64 -0.52 6.33
C LEU A 663 28.96 -1.64 5.51
N ASN A 664 27.99 -2.36 6.09
CA ASN A 664 27.06 -3.17 5.30
C ASN A 664 25.95 -2.29 4.68
N VAL A 665 26.05 -2.02 3.38
CA VAL A 665 25.12 -1.15 2.63
C VAL A 665 23.79 -1.84 2.24
N TRP A 666 23.61 -3.13 2.55
CA TRP A 666 22.48 -3.95 2.09
C TRP A 666 21.31 -4.00 3.08
N SER A 667 21.33 -3.14 4.10
CA SER A 667 20.27 -2.98 5.12
C SER A 667 18.83 -2.99 4.57
N ALA A 668 18.60 -2.47 3.36
CA ALA A 668 17.28 -2.46 2.72
C ALA A 668 16.75 -3.88 2.38
N ILE A 669 17.56 -4.75 1.79
CA ILE A 669 17.14 -6.12 1.45
C ILE A 669 17.19 -7.05 2.68
N LEU A 670 18.12 -6.82 3.61
CA LEU A 670 18.14 -7.46 4.93
C LEU A 670 16.81 -7.22 5.68
N SER A 671 16.37 -5.95 5.74
CA SER A 671 15.07 -5.59 6.33
C SER A 671 13.92 -6.35 5.67
N LYS A 672 13.90 -6.47 4.34
CA LYS A 672 12.84 -7.20 3.61
C LYS A 672 12.80 -8.66 4.00
N SER A 673 13.89 -9.38 3.78
CA SER A 673 13.89 -10.83 3.95
C SER A 673 13.67 -11.25 5.41
N LEU A 674 14.09 -10.43 6.38
CA LEU A 674 13.82 -10.68 7.80
C LEU A 674 12.37 -10.37 8.20
N PHE A 675 11.85 -9.16 7.90
CA PHE A 675 10.47 -8.80 8.29
C PHE A 675 9.42 -9.62 7.54
N GLU A 676 9.61 -9.88 6.25
CA GLU A 676 8.71 -10.74 5.47
C GLU A 676 8.67 -12.16 6.05
N SER A 677 9.82 -12.71 6.45
CA SER A 677 9.88 -14.03 7.09
C SER A 677 9.18 -14.04 8.45
N CYS A 678 9.39 -13.02 9.29
CA CYS A 678 8.70 -12.89 10.57
C CYS A 678 7.18 -12.81 10.37
N ARG A 679 6.68 -11.80 9.65
CA ARG A 679 5.22 -11.57 9.44
C ARG A 679 4.53 -12.77 8.81
N THR A 680 5.11 -13.37 7.77
CA THR A 680 4.49 -14.52 7.10
C THR A 680 4.36 -15.73 8.04
N MET A 681 5.32 -15.92 8.96
CA MET A 681 5.22 -16.95 9.99
C MET A 681 4.23 -16.56 11.10
N THR A 682 4.22 -15.30 11.55
CA THR A 682 3.30 -14.76 12.57
C THR A 682 1.84 -14.94 12.17
N GLU A 683 1.49 -14.70 10.90
CA GLU A 683 0.13 -14.91 10.39
C GLU A 683 -0.20 -16.39 10.16
N ALA A 684 0.75 -17.20 9.68
CA ALA A 684 0.49 -18.59 9.30
C ALA A 684 0.44 -19.57 10.49
N VAL A 685 1.23 -19.33 11.55
CA VAL A 685 1.32 -20.26 12.71
C VAL A 685 -0.01 -20.37 13.48
N PRO A 686 -0.74 -19.28 13.81
CA PRO A 686 -2.04 -19.37 14.48
C PRO A 686 -3.10 -20.04 13.59
N ILE A 687 -3.03 -19.85 12.28
CA ILE A 687 -3.91 -20.54 11.31
C ILE A 687 -3.68 -22.06 11.37
N LEU A 688 -2.42 -22.52 11.39
CA LEU A 688 -2.12 -23.95 11.57
C LEU A 688 -2.61 -24.47 12.93
N ALA A 689 -2.31 -23.75 14.01
CA ALA A 689 -2.69 -24.16 15.36
C ALA A 689 -4.22 -24.29 15.51
N GLN A 690 -4.96 -23.21 15.27
CA GLN A 690 -6.39 -23.10 15.58
C GLN A 690 -7.30 -23.72 14.52
N ARG A 691 -6.92 -23.69 13.24
CA ARG A 691 -7.80 -24.18 12.14
C ARG A 691 -7.39 -25.54 11.58
N CYS A 692 -6.30 -26.12 12.06
CA CYS A 692 -5.88 -27.47 11.69
C CYS A 692 -5.62 -28.36 12.90
N ILE A 693 -4.70 -27.98 13.81
CA ILE A 693 -4.19 -28.88 14.86
C ILE A 693 -5.19 -29.08 16.00
N ASP A 694 -5.86 -28.00 16.43
CA ASP A 694 -6.91 -28.06 17.45
C ASP A 694 -8.07 -29.01 17.04
N GLY A 695 -8.56 -28.87 15.82
CA GLY A 695 -9.65 -29.69 15.28
C GLY A 695 -9.26 -31.08 14.75
N ILE A 696 -8.08 -31.61 15.06
CA ILE A 696 -7.69 -32.98 14.67
C ILE A 696 -8.62 -34.01 15.33
N VAL A 697 -9.10 -34.98 14.55
CA VAL A 697 -9.84 -36.16 15.04
C VAL A 697 -8.99 -37.41 14.80
N ILE A 698 -8.80 -38.24 15.83
CA ILE A 698 -8.01 -39.48 15.76
C ILE A 698 -8.92 -40.71 15.71
N ASP A 699 -8.70 -41.63 14.76
CA ASP A 699 -9.27 -42.98 14.86
C ASP A 699 -8.43 -43.81 15.85
N LYS A 700 -8.80 -43.72 17.13
CA LYS A 700 -8.12 -44.42 18.23
C LYS A 700 -8.20 -45.96 18.09
N ALA A 701 -9.22 -46.48 17.38
CA ALA A 701 -9.37 -47.91 17.14
C ALA A 701 -8.45 -48.39 16.01
N LEU A 702 -8.34 -47.65 14.90
CA LEU A 702 -7.40 -47.92 13.82
C LEU A 702 -5.95 -47.78 14.29
N CYS A 703 -5.62 -46.73 15.05
CA CYS A 703 -4.28 -46.52 15.61
C CYS A 703 -3.84 -47.72 16.47
N ARG A 704 -4.70 -48.15 17.40
CA ARG A 704 -4.45 -49.34 18.24
C ARG A 704 -4.32 -50.60 17.39
N LYS A 705 -5.26 -50.86 16.47
CA LYS A 705 -5.23 -52.04 15.60
C LYS A 705 -3.96 -52.11 14.75
N GLN A 706 -3.50 -50.98 14.21
CA GLN A 706 -2.23 -50.91 13.47
C GLN A 706 -1.02 -51.20 14.35
N ALA A 707 -1.02 -50.74 15.61
CA ALA A 707 0.03 -51.08 16.57
C ALA A 707 0.04 -52.59 16.87
N GLU A 708 -1.10 -53.17 17.27
CA GLU A 708 -1.23 -54.60 17.64
C GLU A 708 -0.84 -55.57 16.51
N ASN A 709 -1.15 -55.23 15.26
CA ASN A 709 -0.94 -56.12 14.11
C ASN A 709 0.40 -55.90 13.39
N SER A 710 1.26 -54.98 13.85
CA SER A 710 2.50 -54.67 13.13
C SER A 710 3.58 -55.74 13.34
N LEU A 711 4.17 -56.21 12.24
CA LEU A 711 5.24 -57.23 12.26
C LEU A 711 6.50 -56.77 13.02
N SER A 712 6.67 -55.46 13.22
CA SER A 712 7.76 -54.87 14.01
C SER A 712 7.80 -55.36 15.45
N ILE A 713 6.66 -55.72 16.05
CA ILE A 713 6.54 -56.25 17.42
C ILE A 713 7.28 -57.59 17.59
N SER A 714 7.58 -58.32 16.51
CA SER A 714 8.46 -59.50 16.55
C SER A 714 9.86 -59.22 17.13
N SER A 715 10.31 -57.96 17.13
CA SER A 715 11.54 -57.52 17.79
C SER A 715 11.51 -57.67 19.33
N VAL A 716 10.32 -57.59 19.95
CA VAL A 716 10.16 -57.85 21.40
C VAL A 716 10.43 -59.33 21.70
N ILE A 717 9.90 -60.23 20.87
CA ILE A 717 10.23 -61.67 20.93
C ILE A 717 11.71 -61.92 20.64
N ALA A 718 12.33 -61.17 19.71
CA ALA A 718 13.76 -61.25 19.44
C ALA A 718 14.63 -60.84 20.64
N THR A 719 14.20 -59.87 21.44
CA THR A 719 14.89 -59.44 22.68
C THR A 719 14.83 -60.51 23.78
N VAL A 720 13.73 -61.25 23.90
CA VAL A 720 13.54 -62.26 24.96
C VAL A 720 14.02 -63.66 24.58
N PHE A 721 13.84 -64.06 23.32
CA PHE A 721 14.10 -65.41 22.80
C PHE A 721 15.14 -65.47 21.67
N GLY A 722 15.82 -64.36 21.40
CA GLY A 722 16.86 -64.24 20.38
C GLY A 722 16.33 -64.01 18.97
N TYR A 723 17.14 -63.34 18.14
CA TYR A 723 16.79 -62.89 16.79
C TYR A 723 16.21 -63.99 15.87
N ARG A 724 16.74 -65.22 15.92
CA ARG A 724 16.23 -66.35 15.13
C ARG A 724 14.78 -66.70 15.48
N THR A 725 14.38 -66.54 16.74
CA THR A 725 13.03 -66.82 17.21
C THR A 725 12.05 -65.73 16.79
N GLY A 726 12.40 -64.45 17.01
CA GLY A 726 11.60 -63.32 16.51
C GLY A 726 11.39 -63.37 14.99
N ALA A 727 12.45 -63.66 14.22
CA ALA A 727 12.36 -63.82 12.77
C ALA A 727 11.52 -65.04 12.33
N LYS A 728 11.43 -66.10 13.15
CA LYS A 728 10.52 -67.24 12.91
C LYS A 728 9.06 -66.84 13.13
N VAL A 729 8.76 -66.07 14.19
CA VAL A 729 7.42 -65.52 14.47
C VAL A 729 6.98 -64.57 13.35
N ALA A 730 7.83 -63.60 12.98
CA ALA A 730 7.52 -62.64 11.92
C ALA A 730 7.17 -63.32 10.59
N LYS A 731 7.96 -64.33 10.17
CA LYS A 731 7.69 -65.10 8.95
C LYS A 731 6.44 -65.96 9.02
N LEU A 732 6.02 -66.43 10.20
CA LEU A 732 4.75 -67.15 10.33
C LEU A 732 3.56 -66.18 10.25
N ALA A 733 3.66 -65.05 10.95
CA ALA A 733 2.65 -63.99 10.92
C ALA A 733 2.41 -63.45 9.51
N GLU A 734 3.49 -63.11 8.79
CA GLU A 734 3.45 -62.67 7.39
C GLU A 734 2.87 -63.75 6.45
N LYS A 735 3.34 -65.01 6.57
CA LYS A 735 2.91 -66.11 5.68
C LYS A 735 1.43 -66.49 5.86
N GLU A 736 0.92 -66.46 7.09
CA GLU A 736 -0.42 -66.97 7.43
C GLU A 736 -1.41 -65.87 7.81
N ASN A 737 -1.03 -64.60 7.63
CA ASN A 737 -1.82 -63.41 7.96
C ASN A 737 -2.35 -63.45 9.41
N LEU A 738 -1.44 -63.75 10.34
CA LEU A 738 -1.70 -63.73 11.79
C LEU A 738 -1.05 -62.49 12.42
N SER A 739 -1.53 -62.08 13.59
CA SER A 739 -0.81 -61.10 14.41
C SER A 739 0.46 -61.72 15.05
N ILE A 740 1.35 -60.88 15.59
CA ILE A 740 2.57 -61.37 16.26
C ILE A 740 2.24 -62.15 17.54
N ASP A 741 1.17 -61.80 18.26
CA ASP A 741 0.72 -62.55 19.44
C ASP A 741 0.16 -63.93 19.05
N GLU A 742 -0.66 -64.02 18.00
CA GLU A 742 -1.17 -65.29 17.48
C GLU A 742 -0.04 -66.19 16.99
N ALA A 743 0.92 -65.65 16.23
CA ALA A 743 2.08 -66.40 15.76
C ALA A 743 3.04 -66.81 16.89
N THR A 744 3.10 -66.04 17.99
CA THR A 744 3.88 -66.40 19.19
C THR A 744 3.24 -67.55 19.96
N VAL A 745 1.92 -67.49 20.20
CA VAL A 745 1.17 -68.57 20.86
C VAL A 745 1.16 -69.83 20.00
N ARG A 746 0.94 -69.71 18.69
CA ARG A 746 0.87 -70.86 17.75
C ARG A 746 2.23 -71.51 17.44
N LEU A 747 3.33 -70.93 17.94
CA LEU A 747 4.66 -71.55 17.94
C LEU A 747 5.07 -72.08 19.33
N ASP A 748 4.14 -72.10 20.29
CA ASP A 748 4.33 -72.54 21.68
C ASP A 748 5.49 -71.81 22.41
N ILE A 749 5.78 -70.56 22.01
CA ILE A 749 6.88 -69.76 22.58
C ILE A 749 6.49 -69.20 23.96
N LEU A 750 5.22 -68.80 24.11
CA LEU A 750 4.67 -68.22 25.34
C LEU A 750 3.18 -68.55 25.49
N PRO A 751 2.67 -68.73 26.73
CA PRO A 751 1.24 -68.84 26.98
C PRO A 751 0.55 -67.49 26.74
N ARG A 752 -0.69 -67.54 26.21
CA ARG A 752 -1.50 -66.38 25.80
C ARG A 752 -1.53 -65.24 26.84
N SER A 753 -1.57 -65.52 28.14
CA SER A 753 -1.54 -64.50 29.19
C SER A 753 -0.26 -63.66 29.19
N MET A 754 0.91 -64.30 29.06
CA MET A 754 2.21 -63.60 29.01
C MET A 754 2.45 -62.92 27.67
N VAL A 755 1.90 -63.45 26.57
CA VAL A 755 1.94 -62.77 25.26
C VAL A 755 1.13 -61.48 25.30
N ASN A 756 -0.09 -61.52 25.86
CA ASN A 756 -0.93 -60.34 26.01
C ASN A 756 -0.28 -59.24 26.88
N GLU A 757 0.52 -59.62 27.89
CA GLU A 757 1.25 -58.68 28.75
C GLU A 757 2.51 -58.12 28.06
N LEU A 758 3.31 -58.99 27.42
CA LEU A 758 4.58 -58.63 26.78
C LEU A 758 4.40 -57.81 25.49
N LEU A 759 3.32 -58.05 24.76
CA LEU A 759 3.07 -57.44 23.46
C LEU A 759 1.95 -56.38 23.48
N ASP A 760 1.41 -56.03 24.65
CA ASP A 760 0.48 -54.90 24.78
C ASP A 760 1.15 -53.61 24.27
N PRO A 761 0.61 -52.96 23.23
CA PRO A 761 1.26 -51.79 22.66
C PRO A 761 1.43 -50.65 23.65
N MET A 762 0.53 -50.47 24.63
CA MET A 762 0.67 -49.42 25.65
C MET A 762 1.88 -49.67 26.55
N THR A 763 2.04 -50.89 27.05
CA THR A 763 3.23 -51.36 27.77
C THR A 763 4.51 -51.12 26.97
N LEU A 764 4.49 -51.36 25.65
CA LEU A 764 5.64 -51.14 24.78
C LEU A 764 6.03 -49.65 24.60
N THR A 765 5.12 -48.71 24.88
CA THR A 765 5.44 -47.26 24.87
C THR A 765 6.16 -46.76 26.13
N ASP A 766 6.21 -47.58 27.19
CA ASP A 766 6.76 -47.23 28.49
C ASP A 766 7.99 -48.10 28.81
N ALA A 767 9.17 -47.48 28.84
CA ALA A 767 10.43 -48.18 29.06
C ALA A 767 10.53 -48.87 30.43
N ALA A 768 9.85 -48.37 31.47
CA ALA A 768 9.87 -48.97 32.80
C ALA A 768 8.94 -50.19 32.87
N LYS A 769 7.68 -50.05 32.39
CA LYS A 769 6.72 -51.16 32.32
C LYS A 769 7.24 -52.27 31.41
N SER A 770 7.72 -51.94 30.21
CA SER A 770 8.30 -52.89 29.26
C SER A 770 9.48 -53.67 29.88
N ALA A 771 10.41 -53.00 30.57
CA ALA A 771 11.52 -53.65 31.25
C ALA A 771 11.09 -54.54 32.44
N GLU A 772 9.98 -54.22 33.11
CA GLU A 772 9.41 -55.05 34.18
C GLU A 772 8.77 -56.33 33.62
N VAL A 773 7.96 -56.21 32.56
CA VAL A 773 7.32 -57.36 31.89
C VAL A 773 8.37 -58.27 31.24
N VAL A 774 9.35 -57.71 30.53
CA VAL A 774 10.49 -58.48 29.98
C VAL A 774 11.20 -59.26 31.09
N ARG A 775 11.41 -58.67 32.28
CA ARG A 775 12.02 -59.36 33.43
C ARG A 775 11.15 -60.50 33.95
N ARG A 776 9.83 -60.32 34.05
CA ARG A 776 8.87 -61.40 34.40
C ARG A 776 8.95 -62.56 33.42
N VAL A 777 8.98 -62.27 32.12
CA VAL A 777 9.01 -63.29 31.07
C VAL A 777 10.36 -64.03 31.04
N MET A 778 11.49 -63.32 31.22
CA MET A 778 12.81 -63.96 31.35
C MET A 778 12.86 -64.92 32.55
N ALA A 779 12.42 -64.48 33.74
CA ALA A 779 12.37 -65.34 34.92
C ALA A 779 11.41 -66.54 34.76
N TRP A 780 10.29 -66.36 34.06
CA TRP A 780 9.42 -67.49 33.69
C TRP A 780 10.14 -68.47 32.76
N ARG A 781 10.82 -67.97 31.71
CA ARG A 781 11.57 -68.80 30.76
C ARG A 781 12.66 -69.60 31.47
N GLU A 782 13.45 -68.97 32.33
CA GLU A 782 14.44 -69.63 33.18
C GLU A 782 13.79 -70.71 34.07
N SER A 783 12.58 -70.48 34.59
CA SER A 783 11.84 -71.49 35.36
C SER A 783 11.29 -72.67 34.54
N GLN A 784 11.22 -72.57 33.21
CA GLN A 784 10.90 -73.69 32.31
C GLN A 784 12.15 -74.39 31.79
N GLU A 785 13.25 -73.68 31.56
CA GLU A 785 14.55 -74.28 31.18
C GLU A 785 15.22 -75.08 32.32
N ASN A 786 14.73 -74.93 33.56
CA ASN A 786 15.12 -75.71 34.75
C ASN A 786 14.07 -76.78 35.16
N ARG A 787 13.23 -77.27 34.23
CA ARG A 787 12.20 -78.29 34.46
C ARG A 787 12.27 -79.45 33.46
#